data_AF-A0A5M6ACU4-F1
#
_entry.id   AF-A0A5M6ACU4-F1
#
_cell.length_a   1.000
_cell.length_b   1.000
_cell.length_c   1.000
_cell.angle_alpha   90.00
_cell.angle_beta   90.00
_cell.angle_gamma   90.00
#
_symmetry.space_group_name_H-M   'P 1'
#
loop_
_entity.id
_entity.type
_entity.pdbx_description
1 polymer ?
#
loop_
_entity_poly.entity_id
_entity_poly.type
_entity_poly.pdbx_seq_one_letter_code
_entity_poly.pdbx_strand_id
1 'polypeptide(L)'
;MRNKRKHVLTLILFCSLVFSIRAQQQHPYLFFTPDRIATLKEQLKSDKEVKANYAQVEQVAREALKENNPYRKLEYLALAYQVTGEKRYADKIKESIRQTGGKETLEAKDMLNREPAWTSLLSTAHANHQMAIGFDAIYNELSDEERKELAQAIYKIGIRPTLHDWLSPATRFHAINSMGHNYWVSCIAMTGIAAMAVSNEIPEAAEWINMVSRATTDWANFQGDILQNKPANFDNGAYYESVSYANYGLTQYLTFRLAMQNFNPRAEWPERKLFERAADYFMYTCYPADGDYLPSLYFGDSNIAANGEGVLKLLWTLGFQKTDMLWYLTQVRKNQAKESMPTDTPMGLLYTPDLSTAPMQPSLSLSVVYERMGWSMMRTSWEKNTTLLGVKCGHTWNHSHADAGSFILFHNGQQVIKDGGNCWYPNPWYREYFFHSQAHNVLLFNGQAQPQEQQYKGSMLDGSLHHLTDEGNIKYILANVTGPTSRYFSKNHRSFLWIDDVILVIDDVCSHEDGTFSLLFHPDGVSRKNGIDLSVVNQQAAVDIRPLWPDYLTESDFEHDFPYNLKLKAHQGPKAKKTDEMETYYSVTYPIKAQSVKFITAIILKDSPTSKNIPQVTRLKGDDLQGVRIAKGDKITDVYLNTRADGHIMHRNSCTNVNGWDTDAYLLAFSYKKGTDPAVSKNILEWFIGYGSYVRNAHESIFDSYTKKYKVIR
;
A
#
# COMPACT_ATOMS: atom_id res chain seq x y z
N MET A 1 -60.87 -45.80 39.73
CA MET A 1 -60.60 -45.99 38.28
C MET A 1 -60.02 -44.70 37.69
N ARG A 2 -58.84 -44.84 37.07
CA ARG A 2 -58.23 -44.03 35.98
C ARG A 2 -58.50 -42.51 35.90
N ASN A 3 -57.46 -41.72 36.19
CA ASN A 3 -56.85 -40.69 35.29
C ASN A 3 -56.19 -39.53 36.08
N LYS A 4 -55.04 -39.75 36.71
CA LYS A 4 -54.09 -38.68 37.09
C LYS A 4 -52.63 -39.15 37.04
N ARG A 5 -52.23 -39.79 35.93
CA ARG A 5 -50.84 -40.30 35.74
C ARG A 5 -50.20 -39.97 34.39
N LYS A 6 -50.70 -38.96 33.65
CA LYS A 6 -50.19 -38.62 32.30
C LYS A 6 -49.60 -37.21 32.12
N HIS A 7 -49.47 -36.39 33.16
CA HIS A 7 -48.98 -34.99 33.00
C HIS A 7 -47.69 -34.64 33.74
N VAL A 8 -47.02 -35.61 34.37
CA VAL A 8 -45.72 -35.38 35.03
C VAL A 8 -44.55 -35.99 34.26
N LEU A 9 -44.79 -36.97 33.37
CA LEU A 9 -43.73 -37.56 32.55
C LEU A 9 -43.40 -36.80 31.25
N THR A 10 -44.28 -35.91 30.78
CA THR A 10 -44.05 -35.16 29.53
C THR A 10 -43.29 -33.84 29.76
N LEU A 11 -43.25 -33.34 30.99
CA LEU A 11 -42.49 -32.12 31.33
C LEU A 11 -41.01 -32.39 31.65
N ILE A 12 -40.67 -33.62 32.04
CA ILE A 12 -39.27 -34.02 32.32
C ILE A 12 -38.52 -34.41 31.03
N LEU A 13 -39.24 -34.80 29.97
CA LEU A 13 -38.65 -35.10 28.66
C LEU A 13 -38.41 -33.85 27.78
N PHE A 14 -38.96 -32.69 28.14
CA PHE A 14 -38.76 -31.43 27.39
C PHE A 14 -37.70 -30.52 28.01
N CYS A 15 -37.27 -30.77 29.25
CA CYS A 15 -36.17 -30.04 29.90
C CYS A 15 -34.79 -30.71 29.77
N SER A 16 -34.68 -31.83 29.06
CA SER A 16 -33.45 -32.62 28.94
C SER A 16 -32.86 -32.68 27.52
N LEU A 17 -33.41 -31.92 26.56
CA LEU A 17 -33.00 -31.98 25.14
C LEU A 17 -32.62 -30.62 24.52
N VAL A 18 -32.22 -29.65 25.35
CA VAL A 18 -31.45 -28.48 24.92
C VAL A 18 -30.04 -28.53 25.51
N PHE A 19 -29.43 -29.71 25.54
CA PHE A 19 -28.00 -29.78 25.37
C PHE A 19 -27.79 -29.91 23.86
N SER A 20 -27.61 -28.76 23.20
CA SER A 20 -26.90 -28.74 21.93
C SER A 20 -25.53 -29.33 22.22
N ILE A 21 -25.38 -30.65 22.04
CA ILE A 21 -24.08 -31.28 21.88
C ILE A 21 -23.55 -30.70 20.57
N ARG A 22 -22.96 -29.50 20.64
CA ARG A 22 -21.94 -29.13 19.66
C ARG A 22 -20.92 -30.24 19.80
N ALA A 23 -20.82 -31.10 18.79
CA ALA A 23 -19.73 -32.06 18.71
C ALA A 23 -18.43 -31.25 18.98
N GLN A 24 -17.74 -31.61 20.06
CA GLN A 24 -16.55 -30.92 20.49
C GLN A 24 -15.54 -30.96 19.33
N GLN A 25 -15.02 -29.80 18.96
CA GLN A 25 -14.08 -29.71 17.85
C GLN A 25 -12.81 -30.50 18.20
N GLN A 26 -12.35 -31.35 17.28
CA GLN A 26 -11.16 -32.15 17.51
C GLN A 26 -9.91 -31.36 17.13
N HIS A 27 -9.15 -30.94 18.13
CA HIS A 27 -7.84 -30.33 17.94
C HIS A 27 -6.84 -31.34 17.30
N PRO A 28 -5.81 -30.85 16.59
CA PRO A 28 -5.62 -29.47 16.15
C PRO A 28 -6.52 -29.13 14.96
N TYR A 29 -7.09 -27.92 14.96
CA TYR A 29 -7.89 -27.44 13.82
C TYR A 29 -7.53 -26.03 13.35
N LEU A 30 -6.74 -25.24 14.08
CA LEU A 30 -6.53 -23.84 13.68
C LEU A 30 -5.78 -23.74 12.36
N PHE A 31 -4.55 -24.26 12.31
CA PHE A 31 -3.69 -24.17 11.11
C PHE A 31 -2.95 -25.47 10.80
N PHE A 32 -2.61 -26.26 11.83
CA PHE A 32 -1.90 -27.54 11.67
C PHE A 32 -2.90 -28.70 11.65
N THR A 33 -3.88 -28.58 10.75
CA THR A 33 -4.93 -29.60 10.59
C THR A 33 -4.34 -30.95 10.21
N PRO A 34 -4.99 -32.08 10.57
CA PRO A 34 -4.50 -33.42 10.23
C PRO A 34 -4.18 -33.58 8.74
N ASP A 35 -5.00 -33.04 7.85
CA ASP A 35 -4.80 -33.11 6.39
C ASP A 35 -3.56 -32.34 5.92
N ARG A 36 -3.32 -31.15 6.49
CA ARG A 36 -2.13 -30.35 6.18
C ARG A 36 -0.86 -31.02 6.65
N ILE A 37 -0.88 -31.59 7.86
CA ILE A 37 0.26 -32.32 8.42
C ILE A 37 0.52 -33.62 7.65
N ALA A 38 -0.53 -34.34 7.25
CA ALA A 38 -0.39 -35.53 6.41
C ALA A 38 0.23 -35.20 5.06
N THR A 39 -0.23 -34.12 4.41
CA THR A 39 0.33 -33.63 3.15
C THR A 39 1.80 -33.27 3.29
N LEU A 40 2.17 -32.52 4.32
CA LEU A 40 3.57 -32.16 4.59
C LEU A 40 4.44 -33.41 4.82
N LYS A 41 3.97 -34.37 5.63
CA LYS A 41 4.70 -35.64 5.87
C LYS A 41 4.94 -36.42 4.59
N GLU A 42 3.99 -36.39 3.65
CA GLU A 42 4.16 -37.03 2.35
C GLU A 42 5.19 -36.30 1.49
N GLN A 43 5.11 -34.97 1.39
CA GLN A 43 6.09 -34.16 0.66
C GLN A 43 7.51 -34.34 1.22
N LEU A 44 7.65 -34.42 2.55
CA LEU A 44 8.93 -34.67 3.23
C LEU A 44 9.56 -36.03 2.88
N LYS A 45 8.87 -36.95 2.19
CA LYS A 45 9.50 -38.20 1.72
C LYS A 45 10.32 -37.97 0.45
N SER A 46 9.88 -37.08 -0.44
CA SER A 46 10.40 -37.00 -1.82
C SER A 46 10.83 -35.59 -2.27
N ASP A 47 10.18 -34.53 -1.80
CA ASP A 47 10.44 -33.15 -2.22
C ASP A 47 11.67 -32.56 -1.51
N LYS A 48 12.70 -32.21 -2.29
CA LYS A 48 13.97 -31.69 -1.78
C LYS A 48 13.84 -30.28 -1.21
N GLU A 49 13.01 -29.44 -1.81
CA GLU A 49 12.84 -28.05 -1.39
C GLU A 49 12.04 -27.98 -0.09
N VAL A 50 10.94 -28.75 0.00
CA VAL A 50 10.15 -28.88 1.22
C VAL A 50 11.00 -29.43 2.37
N LYS A 51 11.86 -30.44 2.12
CA LYS A 51 12.82 -30.94 3.11
C LYS A 51 13.78 -29.86 3.61
N ALA A 52 14.36 -29.08 2.70
CA ALA A 52 15.29 -28.01 3.05
C ALA A 52 14.62 -26.90 3.87
N ASN A 53 13.42 -26.49 3.47
CA ASN A 53 12.64 -25.48 4.18
C ASN A 53 12.18 -25.97 5.56
N TYR A 54 11.71 -27.22 5.68
CA TYR A 54 11.36 -27.81 6.97
C TYR A 54 12.58 -27.95 7.89
N ALA A 55 13.76 -28.26 7.37
CA ALA A 55 14.98 -28.32 8.19
C ALA A 55 15.30 -26.96 8.83
N GLN A 56 15.02 -25.84 8.14
CA GLN A 56 15.15 -24.49 8.73
C GLN A 56 14.11 -24.26 9.83
N VAL A 57 12.85 -24.62 9.58
CA VAL A 57 11.78 -24.55 10.59
C VAL A 57 12.13 -25.36 11.84
N GLU A 58 12.60 -26.60 11.65
CA GLU A 58 12.97 -27.49 12.73
C GLU A 58 14.20 -26.98 13.49
N GLN A 59 15.17 -26.37 12.80
CA GLN A 59 16.33 -25.74 13.44
C GLN A 59 15.88 -24.60 14.37
N VAL A 60 14.98 -23.73 13.93
CA VAL A 60 14.41 -22.68 14.79
C VAL A 60 13.68 -23.27 15.99
N ALA A 61 12.92 -24.36 15.80
CA ALA A 61 12.28 -25.07 16.91
C ALA A 61 13.30 -25.65 17.90
N ARG A 62 14.41 -26.24 17.42
CA ARG A 62 15.49 -26.78 18.26
C ARG A 62 16.23 -25.68 19.03
N GLU A 63 16.36 -24.50 18.45
CA GLU A 63 16.92 -23.33 19.15
C GLU A 63 15.97 -22.81 20.22
N ALA A 64 14.66 -22.75 19.92
CA ALA A 64 13.63 -22.34 20.87
C ALA A 64 13.57 -23.25 22.11
N LEU A 65 13.90 -24.54 22.00
CA LEU A 65 14.03 -25.44 23.16
C LEU A 65 15.07 -24.97 24.19
N LYS A 66 16.09 -24.22 23.78
CA LYS A 66 17.18 -23.73 24.63
C LYS A 66 16.83 -22.42 25.34
N GLU A 67 15.80 -21.72 24.88
CA GLU A 67 15.37 -20.45 25.46
C GLU A 67 14.61 -20.68 26.78
N ASN A 68 14.73 -19.74 27.73
CA ASN A 68 13.96 -19.83 28.96
C ASN A 68 12.44 -19.79 28.69
N ASN A 69 12.00 -18.86 27.83
CA ASN A 69 10.61 -18.71 27.42
C ASN A 69 10.47 -18.33 25.93
N PRO A 70 10.31 -19.31 25.02
CA PRO A 70 10.22 -19.07 23.57
C PRO A 70 8.79 -18.71 23.11
N TYR A 71 8.01 -17.94 23.90
CA TYR A 71 6.58 -17.71 23.60
C TYR A 71 6.32 -17.05 22.22
N ARG A 72 7.33 -16.40 21.61
CA ARG A 72 7.25 -15.82 20.26
C ARG A 72 7.53 -16.82 19.13
N LYS A 73 7.88 -18.06 19.45
CA LYS A 73 8.30 -19.12 18.52
C LYS A 73 7.49 -20.41 18.71
N LEU A 74 6.33 -20.34 19.37
CA LEU A 74 5.50 -21.52 19.64
C LEU A 74 4.98 -22.17 18.36
N GLU A 75 4.73 -21.38 17.31
CA GLU A 75 4.36 -21.88 15.98
C GLU A 75 5.39 -22.88 15.42
N TYR A 76 6.70 -22.61 15.59
CA TYR A 76 7.77 -23.50 15.14
C TYR A 76 7.82 -24.80 15.96
N LEU A 77 7.74 -24.68 17.29
CA LEU A 77 7.68 -25.84 18.19
C LEU A 77 6.45 -26.71 17.89
N ALA A 78 5.31 -26.07 17.62
CA ALA A 78 4.04 -26.73 17.35
C ALA A 78 4.08 -27.51 16.03
N LEU A 79 4.63 -26.93 14.95
CA LEU A 79 4.79 -27.68 13.70
C LEU A 79 5.79 -28.83 13.85
N ALA A 80 6.92 -28.60 14.54
CA ALA A 80 7.90 -29.66 14.80
C ALA A 80 7.29 -30.82 15.61
N TYR A 81 6.45 -30.52 16.61
CA TYR A 81 5.71 -31.52 17.36
C TYR A 81 4.73 -32.30 16.46
N GLN A 82 3.93 -31.62 15.65
CA GLN A 82 2.95 -32.26 14.77
C GLN A 82 3.60 -33.18 13.72
N VAL A 83 4.78 -32.81 13.23
CA VAL A 83 5.54 -33.63 12.28
C VAL A 83 6.22 -34.81 12.97
N THR A 84 6.92 -34.59 14.08
CA THR A 84 7.81 -35.61 14.68
C THR A 84 7.17 -36.45 15.78
N GLY A 85 6.16 -35.92 16.48
CA GLY A 85 5.59 -36.52 17.69
C GLY A 85 6.50 -36.44 18.92
N GLU A 86 7.64 -35.75 18.86
CA GLU A 86 8.59 -35.69 19.96
C GLU A 86 8.07 -34.83 21.13
N LYS A 87 7.86 -35.45 22.29
CA LYS A 87 7.28 -34.81 23.49
C LYS A 87 8.01 -33.56 23.98
N ARG A 88 9.34 -33.47 23.78
CA ARG A 88 10.14 -32.29 24.18
C ARG A 88 9.62 -30.98 23.61
N TYR A 89 9.05 -30.99 22.40
CA TYR A 89 8.45 -29.80 21.81
C TYR A 89 7.14 -29.45 22.50
N ALA A 90 6.28 -30.44 22.76
CA ALA A 90 5.03 -30.23 23.49
C ALA A 90 5.25 -29.76 24.94
N ASP A 91 6.22 -30.35 25.63
CA ASP A 91 6.61 -29.96 26.99
C ASP A 91 7.09 -28.51 27.04
N LYS A 92 7.89 -28.08 26.05
CA LYS A 92 8.36 -26.68 25.96
C LYS A 92 7.23 -25.70 25.67
N ILE A 93 6.27 -26.07 24.82
CA ILE A 93 5.07 -25.26 24.57
C ILE A 93 4.27 -25.10 25.86
N LYS A 94 4.00 -26.20 26.56
CA LYS A 94 3.29 -26.19 27.86
C LYS A 94 3.99 -25.28 28.87
N GLU A 95 5.29 -25.44 29.03
CA GLU A 95 6.11 -24.60 29.92
C GLU A 95 5.98 -23.11 29.55
N SER A 96 6.13 -22.78 28.27
CA SER A 96 6.08 -21.40 27.79
C SER A 96 4.71 -20.74 27.98
N ILE A 97 3.60 -21.49 27.77
CA ILE A 97 2.24 -20.99 28.04
C ILE A 97 2.08 -20.71 29.55
N ARG A 98 2.50 -21.64 30.43
CA ARG A 98 2.44 -21.43 31.90
C ARG A 98 3.23 -20.21 32.33
N GLN A 99 4.49 -20.09 31.89
CA GLN A 99 5.35 -18.98 32.26
C GLN A 99 4.79 -17.63 31.77
N THR A 100 4.21 -17.61 30.58
CA THR A 100 3.65 -16.39 29.99
C THR A 100 2.33 -16.02 30.66
N GLY A 101 1.42 -16.96 30.86
CA GLY A 101 0.13 -16.75 31.53
C GLY A 101 0.24 -16.50 33.04
N GLY A 102 1.36 -16.83 33.66
CA GLY A 102 1.68 -16.47 35.05
C GLY A 102 2.04 -15.00 35.26
N LYS A 103 2.27 -14.23 34.20
CA LYS A 103 2.56 -12.79 34.29
C LYS A 103 1.32 -12.00 34.70
N GLU A 104 1.55 -10.81 35.24
CA GLU A 104 0.47 -9.85 35.53
C GLU A 104 0.01 -9.12 34.27
N THR A 105 0.96 -8.72 33.44
CA THR A 105 0.75 -8.01 32.17
C THR A 105 1.88 -8.35 31.19
N LEU A 106 1.58 -8.23 29.90
CA LEU A 106 2.55 -8.34 28.81
C LEU A 106 3.01 -6.97 28.31
N GLU A 107 2.43 -5.90 28.83
CA GLU A 107 2.69 -4.55 28.37
C GLU A 107 3.81 -3.86 29.12
N ALA A 108 4.50 -2.96 28.41
CA ALA A 108 5.55 -2.15 28.99
C ALA A 108 4.98 -1.16 30.02
N LYS A 109 5.74 -0.89 31.09
CA LYS A 109 5.27 -0.09 32.22
C LYS A 109 4.88 1.34 31.82
N ASP A 110 5.65 1.97 30.96
CA ASP A 110 5.37 3.30 30.41
C ASP A 110 4.07 3.32 29.59
N MET A 111 3.79 2.24 28.87
CA MET A 111 2.57 2.11 28.07
C MET A 111 1.30 2.01 28.94
N LEU A 112 1.42 1.53 30.17
CA LEU A 112 0.34 1.46 31.15
C LEU A 112 0.03 2.81 31.81
N ASN A 113 0.87 3.83 31.62
CA ASN A 113 0.62 5.19 32.12
C ASN A 113 -0.41 5.98 31.28
N ARG A 114 -1.00 5.37 30.25
CA ARG A 114 -2.11 5.97 29.50
C ARG A 114 -3.34 6.12 30.41
N GLU A 115 -4.20 7.08 30.07
CA GLU A 115 -5.49 7.27 30.74
C GLU A 115 -6.64 7.15 29.71
N PRO A 116 -7.48 6.11 29.79
CA PRO A 116 -7.33 4.91 30.63
C PRO A 116 -6.10 4.06 30.23
N ALA A 117 -5.63 3.22 31.15
CA ALA A 117 -4.49 2.34 30.89
C ALA A 117 -4.84 1.30 29.82
N TRP A 118 -4.01 1.18 28.79
CA TRP A 118 -4.18 0.13 27.77
C TRP A 118 -3.45 -1.11 28.25
N THR A 119 -4.22 -2.09 28.71
CA THR A 119 -3.73 -3.35 29.27
C THR A 119 -3.50 -4.43 28.21
N SER A 120 -3.92 -4.19 26.97
CA SER A 120 -3.69 -5.05 25.81
C SER A 120 -3.24 -4.25 24.59
N LEU A 121 -2.04 -4.56 24.08
CA LEU A 121 -1.44 -3.99 22.87
C LEU A 121 -1.02 -5.12 21.91
N LEU A 122 -0.21 -4.78 20.90
CA LEU A 122 0.39 -5.77 19.98
C LEU A 122 1.18 -6.87 20.71
N SER A 123 1.82 -6.58 21.85
CA SER A 123 2.52 -7.59 22.64
C SER A 123 1.56 -8.70 23.11
N THR A 124 0.41 -8.30 23.65
CA THR A 124 -0.66 -9.21 24.07
C THR A 124 -1.27 -9.95 22.87
N ALA A 125 -1.50 -9.26 21.76
CA ALA A 125 -2.02 -9.86 20.53
C ALA A 125 -1.10 -10.98 20.00
N HIS A 126 0.20 -10.71 19.88
CA HIS A 126 1.20 -11.69 19.42
C HIS A 126 1.30 -12.88 20.37
N ALA A 127 1.20 -12.66 21.68
CA ALA A 127 1.15 -13.75 22.66
C ALA A 127 -0.12 -14.60 22.52
N ASN A 128 -1.29 -13.97 22.35
CA ASN A 128 -2.55 -14.67 22.05
C ASN A 128 -2.37 -15.60 20.85
N HIS A 129 -1.83 -15.07 19.75
CA HIS A 129 -1.63 -15.84 18.53
C HIS A 129 -0.70 -17.05 18.75
N GLN A 130 0.48 -16.83 19.31
CA GLN A 130 1.46 -17.91 19.48
C GLN A 130 1.02 -18.96 20.50
N MET A 131 0.43 -18.55 21.64
CA MET A 131 -0.08 -19.50 22.63
C MET A 131 -1.28 -20.28 22.10
N ALA A 132 -2.14 -19.68 21.28
CA ALA A 132 -3.26 -20.36 20.64
C ALA A 132 -2.79 -21.51 19.72
N ILE A 133 -1.80 -21.24 18.86
CA ILE A 133 -1.22 -22.25 17.97
C ILE A 133 -0.55 -23.36 18.77
N GLY A 134 0.22 -22.99 19.80
CA GLY A 134 0.86 -23.95 20.69
C GLY A 134 -0.15 -24.86 21.39
N PHE A 135 -1.17 -24.27 22.01
CA PHE A 135 -2.23 -24.99 22.72
C PHE A 135 -3.01 -25.93 21.80
N ASP A 136 -3.46 -25.43 20.64
CA ASP A 136 -4.17 -26.23 19.63
C ASP A 136 -3.34 -27.43 19.18
N ALA A 137 -2.04 -27.23 18.94
CA ALA A 137 -1.15 -28.29 18.50
C ALA A 137 -0.89 -29.39 19.55
N ILE A 138 -0.86 -29.06 20.85
CA ILE A 138 -0.54 -30.05 21.90
C ILE A 138 -1.76 -30.57 22.65
N TYR A 139 -2.95 -30.07 22.34
CA TYR A 139 -4.19 -30.31 23.10
C TYR A 139 -4.45 -31.79 23.42
N ASN A 140 -4.20 -32.69 22.46
CA ASN A 140 -4.43 -34.12 22.62
C ASN A 140 -3.41 -34.83 23.53
N GLU A 141 -2.23 -34.24 23.76
CA GLU A 141 -1.21 -34.74 24.69
C GLU A 141 -1.46 -34.30 26.14
N LEU A 142 -2.19 -33.19 26.32
CA LEU A 142 -2.49 -32.64 27.64
C LEU A 142 -3.52 -33.50 28.38
N SER A 143 -3.34 -33.62 29.70
CA SER A 143 -4.41 -34.09 30.59
C SER A 143 -5.57 -33.08 30.67
N ASP A 144 -6.74 -33.52 31.15
CA ASP A 144 -7.91 -32.64 31.29
C ASP A 144 -7.65 -31.47 32.25
N GLU A 145 -6.88 -31.69 33.30
CA GLU A 145 -6.44 -30.63 34.22
C GLU A 145 -5.53 -29.63 33.50
N GLU A 146 -4.56 -30.11 32.72
CA GLU A 146 -3.65 -29.25 31.97
C GLU A 146 -4.37 -28.45 30.89
N ARG A 147 -5.34 -29.05 30.19
CA ARG A 147 -6.17 -28.34 29.20
C ARG A 147 -6.86 -27.12 29.83
N LYS A 148 -7.53 -27.33 30.96
CA LYS A 148 -8.22 -26.25 31.69
C LYS A 148 -7.25 -25.20 32.22
N GLU A 149 -6.13 -25.64 32.80
CA GLU A 149 -5.09 -24.75 33.33
C GLU A 149 -4.54 -23.81 32.24
N LEU A 150 -4.08 -24.38 31.12
CA LEU A 150 -3.48 -23.59 30.05
C LEU A 150 -4.51 -22.71 29.32
N ALA A 151 -5.74 -23.21 29.11
CA ALA A 151 -6.82 -22.41 28.55
C ALA A 151 -7.10 -21.16 29.41
N GLN A 152 -7.19 -21.33 30.75
CA GLN A 152 -7.38 -20.23 31.68
C GLN A 152 -6.18 -19.26 31.70
N ALA A 153 -4.96 -19.78 31.56
CA ALA A 153 -3.75 -18.96 31.46
C ALA A 153 -3.81 -18.03 30.23
N ILE A 154 -4.17 -18.57 29.05
CA ILE A 154 -4.36 -17.81 27.80
C ILE A 154 -5.48 -16.78 27.95
N TYR A 155 -6.60 -17.18 28.55
CA TYR A 155 -7.71 -16.27 28.79
C TYR A 155 -7.30 -15.08 29.67
N LYS A 156 -6.68 -15.35 30.82
CA LYS A 156 -6.37 -14.33 31.83
C LYS A 156 -5.39 -13.28 31.32
N ILE A 157 -4.29 -13.71 30.69
CA ILE A 157 -3.20 -12.81 30.27
C ILE A 157 -3.47 -12.14 28.92
N GLY A 158 -4.29 -12.77 28.09
CA GLY A 158 -4.43 -12.42 26.68
C GLY A 158 -5.83 -12.03 26.30
N ILE A 159 -6.76 -12.99 26.28
CA ILE A 159 -8.12 -12.75 25.77
C ILE A 159 -8.86 -11.70 26.61
N ARG A 160 -8.87 -11.84 27.93
CA ARG A 160 -9.60 -10.96 28.85
C ARG A 160 -9.20 -9.48 28.72
N PRO A 161 -7.91 -9.10 28.84
CA PRO A 161 -7.53 -7.68 28.69
C PRO A 161 -7.85 -7.16 27.29
N THR A 162 -7.69 -7.96 26.23
CA THR A 162 -8.07 -7.52 24.89
C THR A 162 -9.58 -7.29 24.76
N LEU A 163 -10.42 -8.17 25.30
CA LEU A 163 -11.86 -7.93 25.33
C LEU A 163 -12.18 -6.66 26.13
N HIS A 164 -11.54 -6.47 27.28
CA HIS A 164 -11.84 -5.36 28.17
C HIS A 164 -11.53 -4.00 27.54
N ASP A 165 -10.37 -3.86 26.91
CA ASP A 165 -9.93 -2.61 26.30
C ASP A 165 -10.69 -2.30 25.00
N TRP A 166 -10.93 -3.33 24.18
CA TRP A 166 -11.25 -3.13 22.77
C TRP A 166 -12.67 -3.52 22.33
N LEU A 167 -13.33 -4.49 22.97
CA LEU A 167 -14.59 -5.07 22.43
C LEU A 167 -15.77 -5.16 23.41
N SER A 168 -15.52 -5.41 24.69
CA SER A 168 -16.55 -5.63 25.70
C SER A 168 -17.42 -4.38 25.85
N PRO A 169 -18.75 -4.45 25.64
CA PRO A 169 -19.63 -3.31 25.81
C PRO A 169 -19.57 -2.69 27.21
N ALA A 170 -19.21 -3.50 28.23
CA ALA A 170 -19.17 -3.06 29.61
C ALA A 170 -17.94 -2.21 29.97
N THR A 171 -16.83 -2.38 29.24
CA THR A 171 -15.53 -1.82 29.65
C THR A 171 -14.73 -1.18 28.52
N ARG A 172 -15.03 -1.50 27.25
CA ARG A 172 -14.25 -0.97 26.12
C ARG A 172 -14.28 0.55 26.12
N PHE A 173 -13.14 1.14 25.80
CA PHE A 173 -12.99 2.57 25.63
C PHE A 173 -12.55 2.93 24.20
N HIS A 174 -12.29 1.92 23.37
CA HIS A 174 -12.05 2.08 21.94
C HIS A 174 -13.28 1.78 21.08
N ALA A 175 -13.35 2.46 19.94
CA ALA A 175 -14.29 2.21 18.86
C ALA A 175 -13.55 2.11 17.52
N ILE A 176 -14.25 1.66 16.48
CA ILE A 176 -13.69 1.57 15.12
C ILE A 176 -13.34 2.96 14.58
N ASN A 177 -14.12 3.99 14.92
CA ASN A 177 -13.82 5.38 14.56
C ASN A 177 -12.45 5.79 15.13
N SER A 178 -12.19 5.50 16.42
CA SER A 178 -10.99 6.00 17.11
C SER A 178 -9.73 5.20 16.77
N MET A 179 -9.85 3.87 16.65
CA MET A 179 -8.68 2.99 16.55
C MET A 179 -8.80 1.92 15.46
N GLY A 180 -9.90 1.86 14.71
CA GLY A 180 -10.19 0.77 13.75
C GLY A 180 -9.33 0.75 12.48
N HIS A 181 -8.02 0.90 12.60
CA HIS A 181 -7.01 0.75 11.56
C HIS A 181 -6.23 -0.56 11.79
N ASN A 182 -5.06 -0.75 11.20
CA ASN A 182 -4.33 -2.02 11.18
C ASN A 182 -4.05 -2.55 12.60
N TYR A 183 -3.79 -1.63 13.53
CA TYR A 183 -3.46 -1.95 14.92
C TYR A 183 -4.60 -2.68 15.60
N TRP A 184 -5.82 -2.15 15.46
CA TRP A 184 -7.02 -2.70 16.08
C TRP A 184 -7.36 -4.07 15.51
N VAL A 185 -7.37 -4.23 14.17
CA VAL A 185 -7.72 -5.54 13.58
C VAL A 185 -6.67 -6.59 13.95
N SER A 186 -5.40 -6.21 14.07
CA SER A 186 -4.34 -7.11 14.51
C SER A 186 -4.57 -7.61 15.94
N CYS A 187 -4.91 -6.71 16.86
CA CYS A 187 -5.21 -7.08 18.25
C CYS A 187 -6.45 -7.99 18.35
N ILE A 188 -7.49 -7.65 17.60
CA ILE A 188 -8.78 -8.34 17.67
C ILE A 188 -8.76 -9.70 16.97
N ALA A 189 -8.19 -9.78 15.76
CA ALA A 189 -8.12 -11.02 14.98
C ALA A 189 -7.34 -12.11 15.72
N MET A 190 -6.17 -11.77 16.28
CA MET A 190 -5.36 -12.71 17.06
C MET A 190 -6.04 -13.20 18.33
N THR A 191 -6.84 -12.32 18.97
CA THR A 191 -7.65 -12.69 20.12
C THR A 191 -8.79 -13.62 19.75
N GLY A 192 -9.41 -13.43 18.57
CA GLY A 192 -10.38 -14.38 18.02
C GLY A 192 -9.79 -15.77 17.80
N ILE A 193 -8.54 -15.86 17.32
CA ILE A 193 -7.81 -17.13 17.17
C ILE A 193 -7.62 -17.81 18.53
N ALA A 194 -7.18 -17.05 19.55
CA ALA A 194 -7.03 -17.57 20.91
C ALA A 194 -8.36 -18.05 21.51
N ALA A 195 -9.45 -17.30 21.32
CA ALA A 195 -10.79 -17.71 21.75
C ALA A 195 -11.23 -19.02 21.10
N MET A 196 -10.98 -19.20 19.79
CA MET A 196 -11.25 -20.47 19.10
C MET A 196 -10.43 -21.61 19.71
N ALA A 197 -9.14 -21.40 19.98
CA ALA A 197 -8.25 -22.42 20.56
C ALA A 197 -8.74 -22.95 21.91
N VAL A 198 -9.24 -22.09 22.78
CA VAL A 198 -9.62 -22.47 24.16
C VAL A 198 -11.10 -22.87 24.30
N SER A 199 -11.87 -22.85 23.21
CA SER A 199 -13.34 -22.96 23.26
C SER A 199 -13.87 -24.29 23.78
N ASN A 200 -13.06 -25.35 23.73
CA ASN A 200 -13.39 -26.65 24.31
C ASN A 200 -13.38 -26.63 25.85
N GLU A 201 -12.60 -25.73 26.47
CA GLU A 201 -12.45 -25.64 27.93
C GLU A 201 -13.13 -24.41 28.54
N ILE A 202 -13.40 -23.39 27.72
CA ILE A 202 -14.01 -22.13 28.13
C ILE A 202 -15.29 -21.89 27.32
N PRO A 203 -16.47 -22.25 27.87
CA PRO A 203 -17.75 -22.14 27.16
C PRO A 203 -18.07 -20.71 26.66
N GLU A 204 -17.67 -19.69 27.42
CA GLU A 204 -17.86 -18.27 27.10
C GLU A 204 -17.14 -17.84 25.82
N ALA A 205 -16.13 -18.61 25.38
CA ALA A 205 -15.38 -18.31 24.17
C ALA A 205 -16.28 -18.23 22.92
N ALA A 206 -17.40 -18.96 22.89
CA ALA A 206 -18.37 -18.87 21.80
C ALA A 206 -18.92 -17.44 21.62
N GLU A 207 -19.13 -16.71 22.72
CA GLU A 207 -19.60 -15.32 22.67
C GLU A 207 -18.51 -14.39 22.16
N TRP A 208 -17.27 -14.60 22.62
CA TRP A 208 -16.12 -13.80 22.21
C TRP A 208 -15.81 -13.97 20.72
N ILE A 209 -15.87 -15.19 20.21
CA ILE A 209 -15.71 -15.50 18.79
C ILE A 209 -16.76 -14.74 17.95
N ASN A 210 -18.03 -14.73 18.39
CA ASN A 210 -19.09 -13.99 17.72
C ASN A 210 -18.90 -12.46 17.81
N MET A 211 -18.41 -11.96 18.95
CA MET A 211 -18.07 -10.54 19.10
C MET A 211 -16.95 -10.12 18.15
N VAL A 212 -15.86 -10.89 18.09
CA VAL A 212 -14.73 -10.65 17.17
C VAL A 212 -15.19 -10.72 15.72
N SER A 213 -16.00 -11.72 15.35
CA SER A 213 -16.52 -11.83 13.98
C SER A 213 -17.33 -10.61 13.57
N ARG A 214 -18.26 -10.14 14.41
CA ARG A 214 -19.05 -8.93 14.11
C ARG A 214 -18.18 -7.68 14.02
N ALA A 215 -17.29 -7.50 14.98
CA ALA A 215 -16.46 -6.30 15.04
C ALA A 215 -15.46 -6.22 13.88
N THR A 216 -14.94 -7.35 13.41
CA THR A 216 -14.07 -7.40 12.22
C THR A 216 -14.84 -7.16 10.92
N THR A 217 -16.11 -7.60 10.82
CA THR A 217 -17.01 -7.20 9.73
C THR A 217 -17.24 -5.68 9.72
N ASP A 218 -17.49 -5.07 10.88
CA ASP A 218 -17.68 -3.61 10.98
C ASP A 218 -16.40 -2.85 10.62
N TRP A 219 -15.24 -3.36 11.04
CA TRP A 219 -13.93 -2.81 10.65
C TRP A 219 -13.73 -2.85 9.14
N ALA A 220 -14.02 -3.98 8.49
CA ALA A 220 -13.85 -4.10 7.04
C ALA A 220 -14.78 -3.17 6.28
N ASN A 221 -16.01 -2.99 6.76
CA ASN A 221 -17.02 -2.12 6.16
C ASN A 221 -16.92 -0.65 6.57
N PHE A 222 -15.93 -0.27 7.38
CA PHE A 222 -15.80 1.11 7.87
C PHE A 222 -15.63 2.11 6.72
N GLN A 223 -16.61 3.01 6.57
CA GLN A 223 -16.68 3.97 5.47
C GLN A 223 -15.95 5.30 5.73
N GLY A 224 -15.34 5.46 6.90
CA GLY A 224 -14.75 6.71 7.35
C GLY A 224 -15.58 7.40 8.44
N ASP A 225 -15.00 8.43 9.03
CA ASP A 225 -15.63 9.26 10.06
C ASP A 225 -15.22 10.74 9.89
N ILE A 226 -16.21 11.62 9.82
CA ILE A 226 -15.99 13.06 9.61
C ILE A 226 -15.41 13.72 10.87
N LEU A 227 -15.89 13.34 12.07
CA LEU A 227 -15.52 14.04 13.31
C LEU A 227 -14.08 13.76 13.74
N GLN A 228 -13.60 12.54 13.50
CA GLN A 228 -12.26 12.07 13.78
C GLN A 228 -11.36 12.08 12.54
N ASN A 229 -11.90 12.62 11.43
CA ASN A 229 -11.19 12.82 10.17
C ASN A 229 -10.46 11.55 9.70
N LYS A 230 -11.20 10.44 9.65
CA LYS A 230 -10.65 9.12 9.35
C LYS A 230 -11.20 8.62 8.00
N PRO A 231 -10.34 8.10 7.11
CA PRO A 231 -10.79 7.56 5.83
C PRO A 231 -11.46 6.19 6.00
N ALA A 232 -12.10 5.73 4.92
CA ALA A 232 -12.51 4.34 4.83
C ALA A 232 -11.29 3.41 4.88
N ASN A 233 -11.47 2.23 5.46
CA ASN A 233 -10.38 1.26 5.56
C ASN A 233 -9.99 0.67 4.19
N PHE A 234 -10.98 0.52 3.30
CA PHE A 234 -10.78 -0.09 1.99
C PHE A 234 -11.23 0.82 0.85
N ASP A 235 -10.48 0.72 -0.24
CA ASP A 235 -10.83 1.24 -1.55
C ASP A 235 -10.65 0.13 -2.58
N ASN A 236 -11.75 -0.55 -2.94
CA ASN A 236 -11.75 -1.54 -4.02
C ASN A 236 -10.67 -2.63 -3.85
N GLY A 237 -10.53 -3.14 -2.62
CA GLY A 237 -9.54 -4.15 -2.23
C GLY A 237 -8.22 -3.59 -1.71
N ALA A 238 -7.84 -2.36 -2.08
CA ALA A 238 -6.69 -1.69 -1.47
C ALA A 238 -7.04 -1.30 -0.04
N TYR A 239 -6.08 -1.50 0.87
CA TYR A 239 -6.18 -1.07 2.25
C TYR A 239 -5.40 0.23 2.44
N TYR A 240 -6.01 1.20 3.10
CA TYR A 240 -5.54 2.60 3.10
C TYR A 240 -4.10 2.80 3.60
N GLU A 241 -3.63 1.99 4.55
CA GLU A 241 -2.36 2.22 5.25
C GLU A 241 -1.17 1.60 4.52
N SER A 242 -0.74 2.25 3.43
CA SER A 242 0.48 1.92 2.66
C SER A 242 0.61 0.41 2.31
N VAL A 243 1.73 -0.04 1.75
CA VAL A 243 1.88 -1.48 1.42
C VAL A 243 2.21 -2.29 2.68
N SER A 244 3.08 -1.78 3.55
CA SER A 244 3.52 -2.50 4.76
C SER A 244 2.38 -2.76 5.75
N TYR A 245 1.58 -1.74 6.08
CA TYR A 245 0.50 -1.90 7.06
C TYR A 245 -0.76 -2.53 6.48
N ALA A 246 -0.99 -2.41 5.16
CA ALA A 246 -1.93 -3.29 4.46
C ALA A 246 -1.53 -4.76 4.61
N ASN A 247 -0.29 -5.13 4.31
CA ASN A 247 0.16 -6.52 4.46
C ASN A 247 0.00 -7.01 5.90
N TYR A 248 0.43 -6.20 6.87
CA TYR A 248 0.33 -6.55 8.29
C TYR A 248 -1.12 -6.77 8.72
N GLY A 249 -1.99 -5.75 8.60
CA GLY A 249 -3.38 -5.82 9.07
C GLY A 249 -4.20 -6.90 8.36
N LEU A 250 -4.06 -7.02 7.04
CA LEU A 250 -4.78 -8.02 6.25
C LEU A 250 -4.30 -9.44 6.54
N THR A 251 -3.01 -9.66 6.75
CA THR A 251 -2.49 -10.98 7.12
C THR A 251 -3.09 -11.44 8.45
N GLN A 252 -3.19 -10.57 9.45
CA GLN A 252 -3.80 -10.95 10.74
C GLN A 252 -5.28 -11.27 10.62
N TYR A 253 -6.03 -10.44 9.90
CA TYR A 253 -7.44 -10.66 9.64
C TYR A 253 -7.70 -11.97 8.86
N LEU A 254 -6.95 -12.20 7.78
CA LEU A 254 -7.12 -13.40 6.95
C LEU A 254 -6.68 -14.68 7.68
N THR A 255 -5.69 -14.58 8.55
CA THR A 255 -5.30 -15.69 9.44
C THR A 255 -6.42 -16.04 10.41
N PHE A 256 -7.12 -15.04 10.96
CA PHE A 256 -8.34 -15.26 11.74
C PHE A 256 -9.46 -15.90 10.89
N ARG A 257 -9.68 -15.44 9.65
CA ARG A 257 -10.67 -16.04 8.74
C ARG A 257 -10.34 -17.49 8.41
N LEU A 258 -9.06 -17.83 8.26
CA LEU A 258 -8.60 -19.21 8.03
C LEU A 258 -8.89 -20.09 9.26
N ALA A 259 -8.51 -19.62 10.46
CA ALA A 259 -8.83 -20.32 11.70
C ALA A 259 -10.34 -20.50 11.88
N MET A 260 -11.14 -19.47 11.57
CA MET A 260 -12.60 -19.53 11.61
C MET A 260 -13.17 -20.55 10.61
N GLN A 261 -12.65 -20.61 9.39
CA GLN A 261 -13.10 -21.57 8.38
C GLN A 261 -12.81 -23.01 8.81
N ASN A 262 -11.65 -23.25 9.43
CA ASN A 262 -11.31 -24.58 9.93
C ASN A 262 -12.12 -24.94 11.19
N PHE A 263 -12.31 -23.98 12.11
CA PHE A 263 -13.10 -24.14 13.33
C PHE A 263 -14.61 -24.28 13.04
N ASN A 264 -15.14 -23.57 12.07
CA ASN A 264 -16.54 -23.66 11.69
C ASN A 264 -16.68 -23.41 10.18
N PRO A 265 -16.68 -24.49 9.37
CA PRO A 265 -16.81 -24.38 7.92
C PRO A 265 -18.11 -23.71 7.43
N ARG A 266 -19.11 -23.58 8.31
CA ARG A 266 -20.39 -22.91 8.02
C ARG A 266 -20.43 -21.46 8.51
N ALA A 267 -19.35 -20.95 9.09
CA ALA A 267 -19.29 -19.56 9.54
C ALA A 267 -19.44 -18.61 8.33
N GLU A 268 -20.34 -17.65 8.48
CA GLU A 268 -20.57 -16.65 7.44
C GLU A 268 -19.34 -15.74 7.27
N TRP A 269 -19.21 -15.18 6.07
CA TRP A 269 -18.23 -14.14 5.76
C TRP A 269 -18.91 -12.98 5.01
N PRO A 270 -19.66 -12.12 5.72
CA PRO A 270 -20.46 -11.07 5.08
C PRO A 270 -19.64 -10.13 4.18
N GLU A 271 -18.44 -9.78 4.63
CA GLU A 271 -17.53 -8.85 3.97
C GLU A 271 -16.60 -9.51 2.92
N ARG A 272 -16.77 -10.81 2.61
CA ARG A 272 -15.89 -11.57 1.69
C ARG A 272 -15.62 -10.84 0.38
N LYS A 273 -16.66 -10.19 -0.17
CA LYS A 273 -16.59 -9.48 -1.46
C LYS A 273 -15.55 -8.35 -1.48
N LEU A 274 -15.29 -7.69 -0.35
CA LEU A 274 -14.29 -6.62 -0.26
C LEU A 274 -12.87 -7.13 -0.55
N PHE A 275 -12.61 -8.42 -0.30
CA PHE A 275 -11.31 -9.04 -0.45
C PHE A 275 -11.06 -9.64 -1.83
N GLU A 276 -12.07 -9.66 -2.72
CA GLU A 276 -11.94 -10.19 -4.09
C GLU A 276 -10.83 -9.48 -4.86
N ARG A 277 -10.57 -8.20 -4.56
CA ARG A 277 -9.55 -7.37 -5.23
C ARG A 277 -8.36 -6.99 -4.33
N ALA A 278 -8.26 -7.58 -3.14
CA ALA A 278 -7.16 -7.29 -2.22
C ALA A 278 -5.79 -7.72 -2.77
N ALA A 279 -5.74 -8.85 -3.50
CA ALA A 279 -4.53 -9.28 -4.17
C ALA A 279 -4.09 -8.29 -5.27
N ASP A 280 -5.05 -7.75 -6.04
CA ASP A 280 -4.78 -6.79 -7.11
C ASP A 280 -3.96 -5.60 -6.61
N TYR A 281 -4.25 -5.08 -5.41
CA TYR A 281 -3.52 -3.94 -4.83
C TYR A 281 -2.01 -4.22 -4.67
N PHE A 282 -1.64 -5.38 -4.11
CA PHE A 282 -0.23 -5.75 -3.95
C PHE A 282 0.44 -6.00 -5.30
N MET A 283 -0.31 -6.51 -6.29
CA MET A 283 0.19 -6.71 -7.65
C MET A 283 0.44 -5.38 -8.35
N TYR A 284 -0.49 -4.42 -8.26
CA TYR A 284 -0.32 -3.10 -8.88
C TYR A 284 0.77 -2.26 -8.22
N THR A 285 1.03 -2.46 -6.92
CA THR A 285 2.11 -1.74 -6.22
C THR A 285 3.48 -2.39 -6.37
N CYS A 286 3.59 -3.65 -6.79
CA CYS A 286 4.89 -4.29 -6.98
C CYS A 286 5.57 -3.88 -8.29
N TYR A 287 6.89 -3.97 -8.26
CA TYR A 287 7.77 -3.71 -9.37
C TYR A 287 8.58 -4.96 -9.68
N PRO A 288 8.12 -5.82 -10.61
CA PRO A 288 8.89 -6.99 -11.03
C PRO A 288 10.27 -6.56 -11.53
N ALA A 289 11.32 -7.02 -10.87
CA ALA A 289 12.70 -6.68 -11.22
C ALA A 289 13.61 -7.88 -10.97
N ASP A 290 14.80 -7.84 -11.57
CA ASP A 290 15.87 -8.74 -11.17
C ASP A 290 16.51 -8.25 -9.87
N GLY A 291 16.90 -9.21 -9.01
CA GLY A 291 17.47 -8.92 -7.68
C GLY A 291 16.96 -9.87 -6.60
N ASP A 292 17.31 -9.53 -5.35
CA ASP A 292 17.13 -10.41 -4.19
C ASP A 292 15.77 -10.26 -3.48
N TYR A 293 15.01 -9.22 -3.82
CA TYR A 293 13.67 -8.95 -3.29
C TYR A 293 12.75 -8.44 -4.42
N LEU A 294 11.47 -8.29 -4.10
CA LEU A 294 10.45 -7.75 -5.00
C LEU A 294 10.20 -6.30 -4.56
N PRO A 295 10.69 -5.30 -5.30
CA PRO A 295 10.42 -3.92 -4.95
C PRO A 295 8.91 -3.61 -5.04
N SER A 296 8.46 -2.62 -4.28
CA SER A 296 7.10 -2.06 -4.37
C SER A 296 7.12 -0.56 -4.19
N LEU A 297 6.03 0.10 -4.56
CA LEU A 297 5.76 1.48 -4.17
C LEU A 297 5.56 1.57 -2.66
N TYR A 298 6.16 2.56 -2.01
CA TYR A 298 6.27 2.61 -0.55
C TYR A 298 5.91 3.97 0.07
N PHE A 299 4.93 4.68 -0.47
CA PHE A 299 4.44 5.93 0.14
C PHE A 299 4.03 5.73 1.61
N GLY A 300 4.18 6.77 2.43
CA GLY A 300 3.88 6.72 3.86
C GLY A 300 4.81 5.78 4.64
N ASP A 301 4.28 5.14 5.67
CA ASP A 301 5.05 4.20 6.49
C ASP A 301 5.22 2.84 5.82
N SER A 302 6.11 2.77 4.85
CA SER A 302 6.43 1.53 4.17
C SER A 302 7.92 1.38 3.83
N ASN A 303 8.25 0.35 3.07
CA ASN A 303 9.61 0.01 2.67
C ASN A 303 9.61 -0.50 1.24
N ILE A 304 10.67 -0.25 0.49
CA ILE A 304 10.83 -0.72 -0.88
C ILE A 304 10.68 -2.25 -1.01
N ALA A 305 11.08 -3.02 0.00
CA ALA A 305 10.92 -4.48 0.02
C ALA A 305 9.61 -4.96 0.68
N ALA A 306 8.62 -4.08 0.87
CA ALA A 306 7.29 -4.47 1.32
C ALA A 306 6.57 -5.26 0.21
N ASN A 307 5.75 -6.23 0.61
CA ASN A 307 5.04 -7.12 -0.31
C ASN A 307 3.73 -7.59 0.33
N GLY A 308 2.94 -8.39 -0.41
CA GLY A 308 1.68 -9.00 0.04
C GLY A 308 1.70 -10.52 0.09
N GLU A 309 2.88 -11.17 0.21
CA GLU A 309 3.01 -12.63 0.13
C GLU A 309 2.06 -13.37 1.08
N GLY A 310 2.01 -12.95 2.35
CA GLY A 310 1.13 -13.54 3.35
C GLY A 310 -0.35 -13.38 2.99
N VAL A 311 -0.74 -12.18 2.58
CA VAL A 311 -2.10 -11.88 2.13
C VAL A 311 -2.51 -12.78 0.97
N LEU A 312 -1.68 -12.90 -0.07
CA LEU A 312 -2.02 -13.69 -1.26
C LEU A 312 -2.10 -15.18 -0.95
N LYS A 313 -1.18 -15.74 -0.15
CA LYS A 313 -1.25 -17.16 0.26
C LYS A 313 -2.50 -17.47 1.08
N LEU A 314 -2.89 -16.56 1.98
CA LEU A 314 -4.10 -16.72 2.79
C LEU A 314 -5.37 -16.56 1.94
N LEU A 315 -5.45 -15.57 1.06
CA LEU A 315 -6.56 -15.41 0.12
C LEU A 315 -6.72 -16.66 -0.78
N TRP A 316 -5.61 -17.20 -1.28
CA TRP A 316 -5.62 -18.43 -2.07
C TRP A 316 -6.23 -19.59 -1.27
N THR A 317 -5.76 -19.76 -0.04
CA THR A 317 -6.23 -20.82 0.88
C THR A 317 -7.72 -20.66 1.22
N LEU A 318 -8.19 -19.42 1.34
CA LEU A 318 -9.59 -19.06 1.62
C LEU A 318 -10.50 -19.11 0.37
N GLY A 319 -9.98 -19.57 -0.78
CA GLY A 319 -10.75 -19.85 -1.98
C GLY A 319 -10.87 -18.70 -2.99
N PHE A 320 -10.03 -17.67 -2.93
CA PHE A 320 -9.98 -16.59 -3.95
C PHE A 320 -9.06 -16.93 -5.14
N GLN A 321 -8.85 -18.22 -5.42
CA GLN A 321 -7.79 -18.80 -6.26
C GLN A 321 -7.74 -18.24 -7.70
N LYS A 322 -7.20 -17.02 -7.87
CA LYS A 322 -6.96 -16.38 -9.16
C LYS A 322 -5.57 -16.74 -9.67
N THR A 323 -5.46 -17.17 -10.92
CA THR A 323 -4.19 -17.54 -11.57
C THR A 323 -3.14 -16.43 -11.49
N ASP A 324 -3.56 -15.16 -11.58
CA ASP A 324 -2.71 -13.98 -11.42
C ASP A 324 -1.99 -13.90 -10.06
N MET A 325 -2.57 -14.45 -8.99
CA MET A 325 -1.92 -14.50 -7.68
C MET A 325 -0.70 -15.40 -7.69
N LEU A 326 -0.72 -16.49 -8.46
CA LEU A 326 0.43 -17.37 -8.61
C LEU A 326 1.59 -16.65 -9.30
N TRP A 327 1.30 -15.83 -10.32
CA TRP A 327 2.32 -14.96 -10.94
C TRP A 327 2.99 -14.09 -9.88
N TYR A 328 2.23 -13.40 -9.02
CA TYR A 328 2.82 -12.57 -7.97
C TYR A 328 3.71 -13.37 -7.03
N LEU A 329 3.25 -14.52 -6.57
CA LEU A 329 4.02 -15.38 -5.67
C LEU A 329 5.32 -15.88 -6.31
N THR A 330 5.35 -16.11 -7.63
CA THR A 330 6.61 -16.39 -8.36
C THR A 330 7.54 -15.19 -8.47
N GLN A 331 7.09 -13.96 -8.17
CA GLN A 331 7.95 -12.77 -8.11
C GLN A 331 8.54 -12.53 -6.71
N VAL A 332 7.93 -13.07 -5.66
CA VAL A 332 8.43 -12.94 -4.28
C VAL A 332 9.74 -13.71 -4.12
N ARG A 333 10.61 -13.23 -3.23
CA ARG A 333 11.98 -13.72 -2.99
C ARG A 333 12.23 -13.79 -1.48
N LYS A 334 13.40 -14.25 -1.05
CA LYS A 334 13.70 -14.45 0.38
C LYS A 334 13.97 -13.15 1.15
N ASN A 335 14.60 -12.14 0.53
CA ASN A 335 15.08 -10.94 1.24
C ASN A 335 14.03 -9.83 1.36
N GLN A 336 12.78 -10.20 1.56
CA GLN A 336 11.68 -9.25 1.72
C GLN A 336 11.69 -8.56 3.09
N ALA A 337 10.92 -7.48 3.21
CA ALA A 337 10.64 -6.86 4.50
C ALA A 337 9.91 -7.81 5.47
N LYS A 338 9.87 -7.42 6.74
CA LYS A 338 9.10 -8.13 7.80
C LYS A 338 7.62 -8.29 7.40
N GLU A 339 6.94 -9.25 8.02
CA GLU A 339 5.54 -9.63 7.75
C GLU A 339 5.31 -10.42 6.44
N SER A 340 6.40 -10.90 5.82
CA SER A 340 6.33 -11.88 4.72
C SER A 340 5.99 -13.28 5.28
N MET A 341 5.58 -14.21 4.41
CA MET A 341 5.24 -15.58 4.78
C MET A 341 6.08 -16.58 3.95
N PRO A 342 7.42 -16.55 4.04
CA PRO A 342 8.29 -17.34 3.18
C PRO A 342 8.19 -18.84 3.50
N THR A 343 8.58 -19.68 2.54
CA THR A 343 8.41 -21.14 2.61
C THR A 343 9.21 -21.81 3.73
N ASP A 344 10.18 -21.14 4.33
CA ASP A 344 10.97 -21.58 5.49
C ASP A 344 10.37 -21.14 6.85
N THR A 345 9.12 -20.67 6.84
CA THR A 345 8.29 -20.47 8.06
C THR A 345 7.19 -21.54 8.13
N PRO A 346 6.62 -21.86 9.31
CA PRO A 346 5.62 -22.92 9.44
C PRO A 346 4.37 -22.66 8.58
N MET A 347 3.76 -21.47 8.67
CA MET A 347 2.63 -21.11 7.82
C MET A 347 3.01 -21.04 6.34
N GLY A 348 4.15 -20.46 5.98
CA GLY A 348 4.58 -20.39 4.58
C GLY A 348 4.84 -21.77 3.98
N LEU A 349 5.40 -22.70 4.72
CA LEU A 349 5.62 -24.09 4.29
C LEU A 349 4.31 -24.81 4.00
N LEU A 350 3.29 -24.64 4.86
CA LEU A 350 2.01 -25.36 4.75
C LEU A 350 1.01 -24.76 3.76
N TYR A 351 1.09 -23.45 3.53
CA TYR A 351 0.08 -22.68 2.80
C TYR A 351 0.59 -22.02 1.52
N THR A 352 1.83 -22.30 1.11
CA THR A 352 2.28 -21.93 -0.26
C THR A 352 1.55 -22.82 -1.28
N PRO A 353 0.84 -22.23 -2.26
CA PRO A 353 0.19 -23.01 -3.31
C PRO A 353 1.19 -23.57 -4.32
N ASP A 354 0.74 -24.54 -5.11
CA ASP A 354 1.49 -24.97 -6.29
C ASP A 354 1.58 -23.81 -7.30
N LEU A 355 2.80 -23.40 -7.61
CA LEU A 355 3.09 -22.30 -8.54
C LEU A 355 3.30 -22.78 -9.98
N SER A 356 3.19 -24.09 -10.26
CA SER A 356 3.45 -24.68 -11.57
C SER A 356 2.59 -24.12 -12.71
N THR A 357 1.40 -23.60 -12.36
CA THR A 357 0.43 -23.01 -13.29
C THR A 357 0.45 -21.48 -13.30
N ALA A 358 1.46 -20.86 -12.70
CA ALA A 358 1.62 -19.41 -12.72
C ALA A 358 1.75 -18.90 -14.16
N PRO A 359 1.00 -17.86 -14.56
CA PRO A 359 1.13 -17.27 -15.88
C PRO A 359 2.43 -16.45 -15.94
N MET A 360 2.97 -16.24 -17.14
CA MET A 360 4.17 -15.41 -17.31
C MET A 360 3.95 -13.94 -16.92
N GLN A 361 2.74 -13.44 -17.17
CA GLN A 361 2.29 -12.10 -16.82
C GLN A 361 0.85 -12.19 -16.30
N PRO A 362 0.43 -11.29 -15.41
CA PRO A 362 -0.94 -11.27 -14.91
C PRO A 362 -1.88 -10.68 -15.98
N SER A 363 -3.17 -10.97 -15.85
CA SER A 363 -4.23 -10.43 -16.72
C SER A 363 -4.67 -9.01 -16.36
N LEU A 364 -4.02 -8.39 -15.37
CA LEU A 364 -4.32 -7.04 -14.89
C LEU A 364 -3.98 -5.96 -15.94
N SER A 365 -4.71 -4.85 -15.92
CA SER A 365 -4.42 -3.69 -16.78
C SER A 365 -3.04 -3.09 -16.45
N LEU A 366 -2.49 -2.29 -17.35
CA LEU A 366 -1.21 -1.62 -17.11
C LEU A 366 -1.37 -0.36 -16.24
N SER A 367 -2.59 0.11 -16.02
CA SER A 367 -2.85 1.23 -15.13
C SER A 367 -4.06 1.00 -14.26
N VAL A 368 -4.04 1.55 -13.05
CA VAL A 368 -5.15 1.52 -12.09
C VAL A 368 -5.16 2.79 -11.24
N VAL A 369 -6.35 3.21 -10.83
CA VAL A 369 -6.56 4.26 -9.82
C VAL A 369 -7.40 3.73 -8.68
N TYR A 370 -6.99 4.05 -7.45
CA TYR A 370 -7.74 3.88 -6.21
C TYR A 370 -8.16 5.27 -5.76
N GLU A 371 -9.35 5.70 -6.17
CA GLU A 371 -9.81 7.09 -6.06
C GLU A 371 -9.96 7.57 -4.62
N ARG A 372 -10.52 6.73 -3.71
CA ARG A 372 -10.72 7.10 -2.30
C ARG A 372 -9.42 7.07 -1.52
N MET A 373 -8.53 6.12 -1.83
CA MET A 373 -7.19 6.08 -1.24
C MET A 373 -6.27 7.16 -1.83
N GLY A 374 -6.58 7.62 -3.04
CA GLY A 374 -5.82 8.61 -3.81
C GLY A 374 -4.47 8.09 -4.29
N TRP A 375 -4.41 6.86 -4.80
CA TRP A 375 -3.21 6.29 -5.43
C TRP A 375 -3.47 5.90 -6.88
N SER A 376 -2.47 6.05 -7.74
CA SER A 376 -2.50 5.55 -9.11
C SER A 376 -1.18 4.92 -9.47
N MET A 377 -1.25 3.86 -10.25
CA MET A 377 -0.11 3.14 -10.79
C MET A 377 -0.26 3.07 -12.30
N MET A 378 0.78 3.44 -13.02
CA MET A 378 0.87 3.35 -14.48
C MET A 378 2.17 2.66 -14.84
N ARG A 379 2.12 1.61 -15.66
CA ARG A 379 3.32 0.89 -16.13
C ARG A 379 3.29 0.66 -17.64
N THR A 380 4.47 0.37 -18.19
CA THR A 380 4.62 0.04 -19.61
C THR A 380 4.37 -1.43 -19.91
N SER A 381 4.66 -2.31 -18.95
CA SER A 381 4.48 -3.75 -19.07
C SER A 381 4.45 -4.40 -17.69
N TRP A 382 4.04 -5.66 -17.62
CA TRP A 382 4.24 -6.53 -16.45
C TRP A 382 5.56 -7.30 -16.49
N GLU A 383 6.31 -7.19 -17.58
CA GLU A 383 7.68 -7.72 -17.69
C GLU A 383 8.60 -7.06 -16.66
N LYS A 384 9.62 -7.83 -16.28
CA LYS A 384 10.64 -7.36 -15.33
C LYS A 384 11.37 -6.13 -15.86
N ASN A 385 11.79 -5.29 -14.93
CA ASN A 385 12.66 -4.14 -15.18
C ASN A 385 12.05 -3.07 -16.09
N THR A 386 10.75 -3.13 -16.41
CA THR A 386 10.09 -2.11 -17.23
C THR A 386 9.77 -0.86 -16.41
N THR A 387 9.08 0.15 -16.94
CA THR A 387 8.85 1.41 -16.21
C THR A 387 7.54 1.35 -15.41
N LEU A 388 7.58 1.77 -14.14
CA LEU A 388 6.42 1.95 -13.26
C LEU A 388 6.45 3.35 -12.62
N LEU A 389 5.39 4.12 -12.83
CA LEU A 389 5.11 5.40 -12.17
C LEU A 389 3.99 5.20 -11.16
N GLY A 390 4.27 5.46 -9.88
CA GLY A 390 3.26 5.55 -8.82
C GLY A 390 3.01 7.01 -8.45
N VAL A 391 1.75 7.38 -8.23
CA VAL A 391 1.33 8.73 -7.84
C VAL A 391 0.44 8.63 -6.59
N LYS A 392 0.67 9.47 -5.59
CA LYS A 392 -0.20 9.62 -4.41
C LYS A 392 -0.74 11.05 -4.31
N CYS A 393 -2.05 11.18 -4.13
CA CYS A 393 -2.77 12.43 -3.92
C CYS A 393 -4.01 12.20 -3.05
N GLY A 394 -3.89 11.37 -2.01
CA GLY A 394 -5.01 11.01 -1.15
C GLY A 394 -5.08 11.82 0.13
N HIS A 395 -5.79 11.25 1.09
CA HIS A 395 -5.85 11.73 2.46
C HIS A 395 -4.51 11.50 3.19
N THR A 396 -4.24 12.35 4.19
CA THR A 396 -3.13 12.24 5.15
C THR A 396 -3.75 11.83 6.48
N TRP A 397 -3.48 10.60 6.94
CA TRP A 397 -3.96 10.10 8.25
C TRP A 397 -3.16 8.87 8.66
N ASN A 398 -2.81 8.81 9.94
CA ASN A 398 -2.01 7.74 10.56
C ASN A 398 -0.71 7.41 9.80
N HIS A 399 -0.68 6.32 9.03
CA HIS A 399 0.50 5.84 8.29
C HIS A 399 0.69 6.46 6.90
N SER A 400 -0.21 7.35 6.46
CA SER A 400 0.01 8.20 5.28
C SER A 400 0.67 9.51 5.70
N HIS A 401 1.75 9.88 5.02
CA HIS A 401 2.53 11.10 5.29
C HIS A 401 1.92 12.33 4.63
N ALA A 402 2.55 13.48 4.84
CA ALA A 402 2.21 14.75 4.20
C ALA A 402 2.80 14.84 2.77
N ASP A 403 2.48 13.86 1.93
CA ASP A 403 3.04 13.56 0.62
C ASP A 403 2.04 13.71 -0.56
N ALA A 404 0.95 14.47 -0.38
CA ALA A 404 -0.05 14.66 -1.43
C ALA A 404 0.57 15.33 -2.68
N GLY A 405 0.35 14.70 -3.84
CA GLY A 405 0.97 15.08 -5.12
C GLY A 405 2.34 14.45 -5.37
N SER A 406 2.88 13.65 -4.43
CA SER A 406 4.15 12.93 -4.58
C SER A 406 4.03 11.78 -5.59
N PHE A 407 5.19 11.34 -6.08
CA PHE A 407 5.31 10.24 -7.02
C PHE A 407 6.62 9.49 -6.81
N ILE A 408 6.65 8.23 -7.24
CA ILE A 408 7.83 7.35 -7.25
C ILE A 408 7.98 6.79 -8.67
N LEU A 409 9.21 6.71 -9.17
CA LEU A 409 9.52 6.18 -10.49
C LEU A 409 10.55 5.06 -10.42
N PHE A 410 10.16 3.91 -10.95
CA PHE A 410 11.04 2.80 -11.27
C PHE A 410 11.25 2.69 -12.78
N HIS A 411 12.46 2.41 -13.21
CA HIS A 411 12.85 2.28 -14.61
C HIS A 411 14.06 1.35 -14.74
N ASN A 412 14.10 0.50 -15.77
CA ASN A 412 15.20 -0.42 -16.06
C ASN A 412 15.68 -1.27 -14.86
N GLY A 413 14.75 -1.70 -14.00
CA GLY A 413 15.04 -2.56 -12.86
C GLY A 413 15.49 -1.82 -11.60
N GLN A 414 15.55 -0.49 -11.62
CA GLN A 414 15.99 0.32 -10.47
C GLN A 414 14.98 1.42 -10.15
N GLN A 415 15.01 1.88 -8.90
CA GLN A 415 14.37 3.13 -8.52
C GLN A 415 15.24 4.31 -8.98
N VAL A 416 14.63 5.34 -9.57
CA VAL A 416 15.34 6.55 -10.04
C VAL A 416 14.81 7.82 -9.38
N ILE A 417 13.53 7.87 -9.05
CA ILE A 417 12.94 8.90 -8.19
C ILE A 417 12.23 8.17 -7.07
N LYS A 418 12.64 8.45 -5.84
CA LYS A 418 12.22 7.74 -4.64
C LYS A 418 11.37 8.60 -3.72
N ASP A 419 10.80 7.97 -2.71
CA ASP A 419 10.22 8.69 -1.57
C ASP A 419 11.26 8.75 -0.43
N GLY A 420 11.18 9.76 0.44
CA GLY A 420 12.02 9.86 1.62
C GLY A 420 11.86 8.65 2.56
N GLY A 421 10.71 7.96 2.51
CA GLY A 421 10.46 6.74 3.27
C GLY A 421 10.21 7.03 4.75
N ASN A 422 10.58 6.10 5.63
CA ASN A 422 10.31 6.24 7.05
C ASN A 422 11.41 5.71 7.97
N CYS A 423 11.32 6.09 9.25
CA CYS A 423 12.15 5.57 10.32
C CYS A 423 11.29 5.06 11.49
N TRP A 424 11.94 4.59 12.56
CA TRP A 424 11.26 4.08 13.74
C TRP A 424 10.58 5.21 14.52
N TYR A 425 9.33 5.02 14.99
CA TYR A 425 8.49 6.11 15.52
C TYR A 425 9.10 6.99 16.62
N PRO A 426 9.82 6.44 17.61
CA PRO A 426 10.48 7.26 18.64
C PRO A 426 11.66 8.08 18.12
N ASN A 427 12.20 7.77 16.94
CA ASN A 427 13.25 8.55 16.32
C ASN A 427 12.71 9.97 15.97
N PRO A 428 13.37 11.05 16.42
CA PRO A 428 12.97 12.43 16.14
C PRO A 428 12.69 12.72 14.66
N TRP A 429 13.50 12.16 13.77
CA TRP A 429 13.36 12.38 12.33
C TRP A 429 12.01 11.93 11.76
N TYR A 430 11.32 11.01 12.42
CA TYR A 430 9.98 10.60 12.01
C TYR A 430 9.02 11.80 11.99
N ARG A 431 9.00 12.56 13.09
CA ARG A 431 8.12 13.73 13.30
C ARG A 431 8.71 15.04 12.83
N GLU A 432 10.00 15.08 12.47
CA GLU A 432 10.69 16.31 12.08
C GLU A 432 10.98 16.37 10.57
N TYR A 433 10.99 15.22 9.88
CA TYR A 433 11.31 15.16 8.46
C TYR A 433 10.45 14.17 7.68
N PHE A 434 10.51 12.88 8.00
CA PHE A 434 9.94 11.82 7.13
C PHE A 434 8.43 11.97 6.91
N PHE A 435 7.68 12.44 7.92
CA PHE A 435 6.25 12.67 7.76
C PHE A 435 5.93 13.91 6.90
N HIS A 436 6.84 14.85 6.76
CA HIS A 436 6.55 16.19 6.23
C HIS A 436 6.87 16.32 4.74
N SER A 437 6.18 17.26 4.08
CA SER A 437 6.28 17.53 2.64
C SER A 437 7.71 17.67 2.11
N GLN A 438 8.67 18.11 2.92
CA GLN A 438 10.07 18.23 2.55
C GLN A 438 10.75 16.90 2.22
N ALA A 439 10.23 15.77 2.72
CA ALA A 439 10.74 14.42 2.45
C ALA A 439 10.15 13.78 1.18
N HIS A 440 9.31 14.51 0.42
CA HIS A 440 8.53 13.95 -0.69
C HIS A 440 8.66 14.78 -1.98
N ASN A 441 8.29 14.19 -3.12
CA ASN A 441 8.39 14.83 -4.45
C ASN A 441 7.21 15.76 -4.72
N VAL A 442 7.06 16.82 -3.93
CA VAL A 442 5.91 17.74 -3.97
C VAL A 442 6.31 19.16 -4.38
N LEU A 443 5.31 20.01 -4.64
CA LEU A 443 5.51 21.44 -4.88
C LEU A 443 5.30 22.21 -3.57
N LEU A 444 6.24 23.10 -3.25
CA LEU A 444 6.22 23.96 -2.08
C LEU A 444 5.94 25.42 -2.46
N PHE A 445 5.22 26.13 -1.61
CA PHE A 445 5.08 27.59 -1.60
C PHE A 445 5.74 28.15 -0.34
N ASN A 446 6.72 29.05 -0.49
CA ASN A 446 7.53 29.58 0.62
C ASN A 446 8.10 28.49 1.54
N GLY A 447 8.47 27.34 0.95
CA GLY A 447 9.02 26.19 1.68
C GLY A 447 7.98 25.30 2.38
N GLN A 448 6.68 25.53 2.16
CA GLN A 448 5.58 24.80 2.80
C GLN A 448 4.61 24.21 1.77
N ALA A 449 3.93 23.11 2.13
CA ALA A 449 2.84 22.54 1.32
C ALA A 449 1.69 22.05 2.20
N GLN A 450 1.80 20.85 2.76
CA GLN A 450 0.82 20.40 3.75
C GLN A 450 1.19 20.92 5.15
N PRO A 451 0.22 21.37 5.97
CA PRO A 451 0.47 21.80 7.35
C PRO A 451 1.05 20.68 8.22
N GLN A 452 2.04 21.01 9.05
CA GLN A 452 2.72 20.03 9.92
C GLN A 452 1.78 19.37 10.93
N GLU A 453 0.73 20.08 11.39
CA GLU A 453 -0.24 19.55 12.34
C GLU A 453 -1.05 18.36 11.81
N GLN A 454 -1.05 18.12 10.49
CA GLN A 454 -1.70 16.95 9.88
C GLN A 454 -1.11 15.63 10.36
N GLN A 455 0.12 15.61 10.90
CA GLN A 455 0.68 14.44 11.56
C GLN A 455 -0.22 13.88 12.67
N TYR A 456 -0.90 14.76 13.39
CA TYR A 456 -1.74 14.39 14.53
C TYR A 456 -3.24 14.60 14.27
N LYS A 457 -3.60 15.43 13.28
CA LYS A 457 -5.00 15.78 12.98
C LYS A 457 -5.52 15.21 11.67
N GLY A 458 -4.64 14.64 10.85
CA GLY A 458 -4.93 14.30 9.45
C GLY A 458 -5.25 15.51 8.58
N SER A 459 -5.42 15.29 7.28
CA SER A 459 -5.86 16.31 6.32
C SER A 459 -7.37 16.51 6.42
N MET A 460 -7.84 17.72 6.70
CA MET A 460 -9.29 18.01 6.78
C MET A 460 -9.98 18.10 5.41
N LEU A 461 -9.18 18.31 4.35
CA LEU A 461 -9.63 18.37 2.98
C LEU A 461 -8.77 17.41 2.17
N ASP A 462 -9.42 16.57 1.37
CA ASP A 462 -8.77 15.49 0.66
C ASP A 462 -8.15 15.94 -0.65
N GLY A 463 -7.07 15.27 -1.03
CA GLY A 463 -6.61 15.26 -2.41
C GLY A 463 -7.47 14.32 -3.23
N SER A 464 -7.41 14.45 -4.56
CA SER A 464 -8.14 13.54 -5.45
C SER A 464 -7.42 13.30 -6.75
N LEU A 465 -7.59 12.10 -7.30
CA LEU A 465 -7.06 11.69 -8.59
C LEU A 465 -8.18 11.64 -9.62
N HIS A 466 -7.92 12.16 -10.82
CA HIS A 466 -8.94 12.33 -11.86
C HIS A 466 -8.45 11.85 -13.21
N HIS A 467 -9.38 11.24 -13.96
CA HIS A 467 -9.26 10.98 -15.38
C HIS A 467 -8.07 10.10 -15.80
N LEU A 468 -7.85 8.99 -15.09
CA LEU A 468 -6.87 7.99 -15.52
C LEU A 468 -7.16 7.59 -16.98
N THR A 469 -6.19 7.84 -17.85
CA THR A 469 -6.21 7.44 -19.26
C THR A 469 -5.01 6.54 -19.51
N ASP A 470 -5.22 5.39 -20.14
CA ASP A 470 -4.15 4.51 -20.59
C ASP A 470 -4.51 3.99 -21.99
N GLU A 471 -3.90 4.57 -23.01
CA GLU A 471 -4.12 4.24 -24.40
C GLU A 471 -2.84 3.66 -25.02
N GLY A 472 -2.04 2.94 -24.23
CA GLY A 472 -0.77 2.36 -24.65
C GLY A 472 0.40 3.29 -24.39
N ASN A 473 0.91 3.95 -25.42
CA ASN A 473 2.08 4.85 -25.32
C ASN A 473 1.74 6.23 -24.74
N ILE A 474 0.45 6.56 -24.61
CA ILE A 474 -0.04 7.79 -23.95
C ILE A 474 -0.81 7.41 -22.69
N LYS A 475 -0.37 7.92 -21.55
CA LYS A 475 -1.06 7.78 -20.26
C LYS A 475 -1.22 9.13 -19.58
N TYR A 476 -2.32 9.32 -18.86
CA TYR A 476 -2.62 10.57 -18.18
C TYR A 476 -3.28 10.36 -16.83
N ILE A 477 -2.94 11.20 -15.85
CA ILE A 477 -3.73 11.40 -14.65
C ILE A 477 -3.55 12.81 -14.07
N LEU A 478 -4.62 13.37 -13.50
CA LEU A 478 -4.60 14.63 -12.76
C LEU A 478 -4.68 14.37 -11.26
N ALA A 479 -3.70 14.84 -10.51
CA ALA A 479 -3.73 14.98 -9.06
C ALA A 479 -4.19 16.38 -8.67
N ASN A 480 -5.36 16.49 -8.05
CA ASN A 480 -5.81 17.72 -7.40
C ASN A 480 -5.39 17.70 -5.94
N VAL A 481 -4.32 18.45 -5.66
CA VAL A 481 -3.68 18.57 -4.35
C VAL A 481 -4.23 19.77 -3.54
N THR A 482 -5.21 20.51 -4.08
CA THR A 482 -5.68 21.77 -3.50
C THR A 482 -6.20 21.61 -2.09
N GLY A 483 -6.96 20.54 -1.80
CA GLY A 483 -7.52 20.28 -0.46
C GLY A 483 -6.44 20.20 0.62
N PRO A 484 -5.52 19.22 0.54
CA PRO A 484 -4.53 19.01 1.60
C PRO A 484 -3.57 20.19 1.76
N THR A 485 -3.32 20.96 0.70
CA THR A 485 -2.44 22.13 0.71
C THR A 485 -3.17 23.47 0.81
N SER A 486 -4.48 23.46 1.08
CA SER A 486 -5.36 24.64 0.99
C SER A 486 -4.94 25.82 1.88
N ARG A 487 -4.16 25.54 2.93
CA ARG A 487 -3.54 26.57 3.79
C ARG A 487 -2.67 27.55 3.00
N TYR A 488 -1.98 27.09 1.96
CA TYR A 488 -1.03 27.90 1.18
C TYR A 488 -1.48 28.09 -0.27
N PHE A 489 -2.31 27.19 -0.79
CA PHE A 489 -2.74 27.18 -2.18
C PHE A 489 -4.24 27.41 -2.29
N SER A 490 -4.65 28.34 -3.16
CA SER A 490 -6.03 28.43 -3.67
C SER A 490 -6.27 27.43 -4.81
N LYS A 491 -5.20 27.00 -5.48
CA LYS A 491 -5.20 25.93 -6.49
C LYS A 491 -3.85 25.21 -6.50
N ASN A 492 -3.87 23.89 -6.51
CA ASN A 492 -2.68 23.06 -6.67
C ASN A 492 -3.01 21.80 -7.48
N HIS A 493 -2.86 21.89 -8.79
CA HIS A 493 -3.12 20.79 -9.72
C HIS A 493 -1.80 20.28 -10.29
N ARG A 494 -1.61 18.96 -10.29
CA ARG A 494 -0.45 18.30 -10.90
C ARG A 494 -0.92 17.22 -11.86
N SER A 495 -0.66 17.42 -13.15
CA SER A 495 -0.89 16.40 -14.17
C SER A 495 0.37 15.60 -14.45
N PHE A 496 0.21 14.30 -14.70
CA PHE A 496 1.23 13.43 -15.25
C PHE A 496 0.77 13.00 -16.63
N LEU A 497 1.44 13.48 -17.69
CA LEU A 497 1.20 13.07 -19.07
C LEU A 497 2.43 12.29 -19.55
N TRP A 498 2.29 10.98 -19.67
CA TRP A 498 3.34 10.08 -20.12
C TRP A 498 3.15 9.78 -21.60
N ILE A 499 4.11 10.17 -22.43
CA ILE A 499 4.14 9.93 -23.88
C ILE A 499 5.46 9.25 -24.23
N ASP A 500 5.38 8.02 -24.74
CA ASP A 500 6.54 7.22 -25.14
C ASP A 500 7.58 7.15 -23.98
N ASP A 501 8.77 7.73 -24.18
CA ASP A 501 9.88 7.74 -23.20
C ASP A 501 9.96 9.03 -22.37
N VAL A 502 8.90 9.85 -22.36
CA VAL A 502 8.87 11.13 -21.63
C VAL A 502 7.64 11.20 -20.73
N ILE A 503 7.86 11.50 -19.46
CA ILE A 503 6.81 11.83 -18.50
C ILE A 503 6.83 13.34 -18.27
N LEU A 504 5.78 14.03 -18.68
CA LEU A 504 5.58 15.45 -18.38
C LEU A 504 4.84 15.58 -17.05
N VAL A 505 5.48 16.20 -16.07
CA VAL A 505 4.88 16.65 -14.81
C VAL A 505 4.50 18.12 -14.99
N ILE A 506 3.21 18.41 -14.92
CA ILE A 506 2.64 19.73 -15.22
C ILE A 506 1.94 20.23 -13.96
N ASP A 507 2.50 21.26 -13.32
CA ASP A 507 1.93 21.88 -12.13
C ASP A 507 1.24 23.19 -12.51
N ASP A 508 -0.04 23.32 -12.17
CA ASP A 508 -0.84 24.53 -12.36
C ASP A 508 -1.31 25.01 -10.98
N VAL A 509 -0.60 26.02 -10.47
CA VAL A 509 -0.69 26.44 -9.07
C VAL A 509 -1.08 27.90 -8.92
N CYS A 510 -1.81 28.18 -7.85
CA CYS A 510 -2.14 29.52 -7.38
C CYS A 510 -2.08 29.52 -5.84
N SER A 511 -1.31 30.43 -5.28
CA SER A 511 -1.27 30.72 -3.84
C SER A 511 -2.28 31.80 -3.47
N HIS A 512 -2.45 32.04 -2.18
CA HIS A 512 -3.29 33.15 -1.69
C HIS A 512 -2.58 34.51 -1.79
N GLU A 513 -1.25 34.52 -1.90
CA GLU A 513 -0.39 35.70 -1.91
C GLU A 513 0.83 35.53 -2.83
N ASP A 514 1.54 36.60 -3.16
CA ASP A 514 2.79 36.52 -3.91
C ASP A 514 3.92 35.87 -3.08
N GLY A 515 4.58 34.87 -3.65
CA GLY A 515 5.69 34.19 -2.98
C GLY A 515 6.50 33.32 -3.93
N THR A 516 7.30 32.42 -3.37
CA THR A 516 8.24 31.58 -4.11
C THR A 516 7.75 30.15 -4.19
N PHE A 517 7.83 29.57 -5.39
CA PHE A 517 7.49 28.17 -5.64
C PHE A 517 8.74 27.32 -5.85
N SER A 518 8.75 26.11 -5.29
CA SER A 518 9.85 25.15 -5.43
C SER A 518 9.32 23.72 -5.63
N LEU A 519 9.79 23.03 -6.67
CA LEU A 519 9.52 21.62 -6.91
C LEU A 519 10.59 20.75 -6.25
N LEU A 520 10.22 19.77 -5.43
CA LEU A 520 11.14 18.82 -4.82
C LEU A 520 11.32 17.55 -5.64
N PHE A 521 12.55 17.06 -5.69
CA PHE A 521 12.94 15.78 -6.28
C PHE A 521 13.91 15.04 -5.36
N HIS A 522 13.56 13.80 -5.03
CA HIS A 522 14.35 12.85 -4.26
C HIS A 522 14.86 11.78 -5.22
N PRO A 523 16.01 11.99 -5.86
CA PRO A 523 16.59 10.99 -6.73
C PRO A 523 17.13 9.80 -5.93
N ASP A 524 17.15 8.62 -6.54
CA ASP A 524 17.90 7.48 -6.05
C ASP A 524 19.09 7.22 -6.99
N GLY A 525 20.28 7.02 -6.43
CA GLY A 525 21.53 6.96 -7.18
C GLY A 525 22.29 8.29 -7.34
N VAL A 526 23.24 8.32 -8.27
CA VAL A 526 24.15 9.46 -8.47
C VAL A 526 23.44 10.54 -9.28
N SER A 527 23.34 11.74 -8.69
CA SER A 527 22.67 12.89 -9.30
C SER A 527 23.66 14.00 -9.63
N ARG A 528 23.55 14.57 -10.84
CA ARG A 528 24.42 15.66 -11.31
C ARG A 528 23.61 16.66 -12.13
N LYS A 529 23.85 17.96 -11.89
CA LYS A 529 23.42 19.01 -12.82
C LYS A 529 24.21 18.83 -14.12
N ASN A 530 23.51 18.79 -15.24
CA ASN A 530 24.09 18.69 -16.57
C ASN A 530 23.43 19.74 -17.47
N GLY A 531 24.03 20.93 -17.53
CA GLY A 531 23.44 22.08 -18.19
C GLY A 531 22.06 22.42 -17.61
N ILE A 532 21.02 22.28 -18.43
CA ILE A 532 19.62 22.56 -18.06
C ILE A 532 18.90 21.36 -17.40
N ASP A 533 19.59 20.24 -17.21
CA ASP A 533 19.03 19.00 -16.67
C ASP A 533 19.58 18.68 -15.27
N LEU A 534 18.80 17.95 -14.49
CA LEU A 534 19.28 17.13 -13.39
C LEU A 534 19.30 15.67 -13.87
N SER A 535 20.49 15.15 -14.16
CA SER A 535 20.69 13.75 -14.54
C SER A 535 20.78 12.86 -13.31
N VAL A 536 20.04 11.76 -13.33
CA VAL A 536 20.04 10.74 -12.26
C VAL A 536 20.43 9.40 -12.87
N VAL A 537 21.42 8.73 -12.28
CA VAL A 537 21.90 7.41 -12.68
C VAL A 537 21.93 6.48 -11.48
N ASN A 538 21.17 5.39 -11.54
CA ASN A 538 21.20 4.31 -10.56
C ASN A 538 21.48 3.00 -11.29
N GLN A 539 22.73 2.51 -11.19
CA GLN A 539 23.19 1.31 -11.89
C GLN A 539 22.87 1.38 -13.40
N GLN A 540 22.04 0.47 -13.92
CA GLN A 540 21.64 0.43 -15.33
C GLN A 540 20.49 1.39 -15.69
N ALA A 541 19.83 2.01 -14.72
CA ALA A 541 18.75 2.96 -14.95
C ALA A 541 19.27 4.39 -14.98
N ALA A 542 18.71 5.20 -15.87
CA ALA A 542 19.01 6.62 -15.92
C ALA A 542 17.83 7.44 -16.42
N VAL A 543 17.69 8.65 -15.88
CA VAL A 543 16.72 9.66 -16.33
C VAL A 543 17.34 11.05 -16.34
N ASP A 544 16.85 11.93 -17.20
CA ASP A 544 17.09 13.38 -17.08
C ASP A 544 15.81 14.08 -16.65
N ILE A 545 15.90 14.90 -15.61
CA ILE A 545 14.82 15.78 -15.15
C ILE A 545 15.08 17.17 -15.73
N ARG A 546 14.24 17.60 -16.67
CA ARG A 546 14.36 18.85 -17.43
C ARG A 546 13.19 19.79 -17.14
N PRO A 547 13.35 20.79 -16.25
CA PRO A 547 12.41 21.89 -16.13
C PRO A 547 12.36 22.71 -17.43
N LEU A 548 11.15 22.94 -17.96
CA LEU A 548 10.90 23.66 -19.21
C LEU A 548 10.17 24.98 -18.98
N TRP A 549 9.17 24.99 -18.11
CA TRP A 549 8.39 26.19 -17.79
C TRP A 549 8.38 26.44 -16.28
N PRO A 550 8.38 27.71 -15.82
CA PRO A 550 8.33 28.96 -16.60
C PRO A 550 9.63 29.30 -17.36
N ASP A 551 10.76 28.73 -16.94
CA ASP A 551 12.02 28.82 -17.69
C ASP A 551 12.86 27.55 -17.54
N TYR A 552 14.00 27.46 -18.24
CA TYR A 552 14.97 26.40 -18.01
C TYR A 552 15.69 26.56 -16.67
N LEU A 553 16.30 25.48 -16.19
CA LEU A 553 17.38 25.58 -15.21
C LEU A 553 18.49 26.48 -15.75
N THR A 554 19.18 27.17 -14.85
CA THR A 554 20.37 27.94 -15.24
C THR A 554 21.44 26.97 -15.74
N GLU A 555 21.80 27.05 -17.03
CA GLU A 555 22.80 26.16 -17.63
C GLU A 555 24.19 26.35 -17.01
N SER A 556 24.58 27.61 -16.83
CA SER A 556 25.85 28.03 -16.24
C SER A 556 25.83 27.99 -14.71
N ASP A 557 27.01 28.03 -14.08
CA ASP A 557 27.18 28.25 -12.64
C ASP A 557 27.12 29.76 -12.27
N PHE A 558 27.16 30.65 -13.27
CA PHE A 558 27.01 32.10 -13.09
C PHE A 558 25.53 32.49 -12.95
N GLU A 559 24.88 32.06 -11.87
CA GLU A 559 23.45 32.26 -11.65
C GLU A 559 22.99 33.73 -11.64
N HIS A 560 23.90 34.66 -11.32
CA HIS A 560 23.63 36.10 -11.27
C HIS A 560 23.38 36.72 -12.65
N ASP A 561 23.93 36.12 -13.71
CA ASP A 561 23.71 36.56 -15.10
C ASP A 561 22.32 36.14 -15.63
N PHE A 562 21.68 35.17 -14.96
CA PHE A 562 20.40 34.58 -15.36
C PHE A 562 19.36 34.69 -14.24
N PRO A 563 18.96 35.91 -13.83
CA PRO A 563 18.12 36.12 -12.65
C PRO A 563 16.70 35.54 -12.77
N TYR A 564 16.25 35.22 -13.99
CA TYR A 564 14.90 34.69 -14.25
C TYR A 564 14.86 33.17 -14.43
N ASN A 565 16.01 32.52 -14.69
CA ASN A 565 16.07 31.07 -14.85
C ASN A 565 15.77 30.34 -13.55
N LEU A 566 15.24 29.12 -13.67
CA LEU A 566 15.05 28.24 -12.53
C LEU A 566 16.38 27.91 -11.86
N LYS A 567 16.36 27.80 -10.53
CA LYS A 567 17.55 27.54 -9.71
C LYS A 567 17.47 26.13 -9.12
N LEU A 568 18.54 25.36 -9.27
CA LEU A 568 18.66 24.04 -8.65
C LEU A 568 19.38 24.20 -7.30
N LYS A 569 18.74 23.79 -6.22
CA LYS A 569 19.35 23.79 -4.88
C LYS A 569 19.42 22.37 -4.35
N ALA A 570 20.58 21.99 -3.83
CA ALA A 570 20.76 20.75 -3.09
C ALA A 570 20.41 20.96 -1.62
N HIS A 571 19.74 19.97 -1.04
CA HIS A 571 19.36 19.91 0.37
C HIS A 571 19.87 18.61 0.98
N GLN A 572 19.84 18.51 2.31
CA GLN A 572 20.20 17.29 3.03
C GLN A 572 19.00 16.83 3.87
N GLY A 573 18.72 15.53 3.84
CA GLY A 573 17.71 14.88 4.69
C GLY A 573 18.26 13.60 5.31
N PRO A 574 17.75 13.15 6.46
CA PRO A 574 18.13 11.86 7.03
C PRO A 574 17.74 10.71 6.11
N LYS A 575 18.61 9.71 6.01
CA LYS A 575 18.35 8.52 5.20
C LYS A 575 17.45 7.53 5.93
N ALA A 576 16.41 7.03 5.25
CA ALA A 576 15.50 6.03 5.82
C ALA A 576 16.27 4.81 6.35
N LYS A 577 15.85 4.32 7.53
CA LYS A 577 16.47 3.20 8.28
C LYS A 577 17.93 3.40 8.73
N LYS A 578 18.63 4.45 8.29
CA LYS A 578 20.00 4.81 8.68
C LYS A 578 20.09 6.32 8.94
N THR A 579 19.35 6.78 9.95
CA THR A 579 19.13 8.21 10.19
C THR A 579 20.34 8.95 10.77
N ASP A 580 21.44 8.24 10.99
CA ASP A 580 22.78 8.77 11.24
C ASP A 580 23.51 9.17 9.94
N GLU A 581 23.05 8.66 8.79
CA GLU A 581 23.48 9.10 7.45
C GLU A 581 22.52 10.18 6.91
N MET A 582 23.07 11.15 6.18
CA MET A 582 22.31 12.13 5.41
C MET A 582 22.38 11.80 3.92
N GLU A 583 21.35 12.18 3.18
CA GLU A 583 21.28 12.05 1.74
C GLU A 583 20.83 13.35 1.08
N THR A 584 21.25 13.51 -0.18
CA THR A 584 20.98 14.71 -0.97
C THR A 584 19.66 14.58 -1.71
N TYR A 585 18.80 15.58 -1.59
CA TYR A 585 17.66 15.79 -2.48
C TYR A 585 17.72 17.20 -3.07
N TYR A 586 16.90 17.49 -4.07
CA TYR A 586 16.99 18.72 -4.82
C TYR A 586 15.67 19.48 -4.85
N SER A 587 15.76 20.81 -4.89
CA SER A 587 14.63 21.66 -5.25
C SER A 587 14.92 22.45 -6.51
N VAL A 588 13.96 22.52 -7.42
CA VAL A 588 13.93 23.45 -8.55
C VAL A 588 13.08 24.65 -8.14
N THR A 589 13.70 25.81 -7.96
CA THR A 589 13.07 27.01 -7.42
C THR A 589 12.85 28.06 -8.50
N TYR A 590 11.65 28.64 -8.54
CA TYR A 590 11.36 29.81 -9.36
C TYR A 590 11.81 31.08 -8.62
N PRO A 591 12.77 31.86 -9.14
CA PRO A 591 13.35 32.99 -8.41
C PRO A 591 12.42 34.20 -8.33
N ILE A 592 11.37 34.27 -9.16
CA ILE A 592 10.44 35.39 -9.20
C ILE A 592 9.29 35.12 -8.24
N LYS A 593 8.93 36.14 -7.44
CA LYS A 593 7.72 36.08 -6.62
C LYS A 593 6.49 36.17 -7.51
N ALA A 594 5.55 35.26 -7.32
CA ALA A 594 4.30 35.25 -8.06
C ALA A 594 3.20 34.62 -7.20
N GLN A 595 1.96 34.96 -7.52
CA GLN A 595 0.78 34.30 -6.97
C GLN A 595 0.41 33.04 -7.76
N SER A 596 0.64 33.00 -9.08
CA SER A 596 0.31 31.84 -9.92
C SER A 596 1.40 31.55 -10.93
N VAL A 597 1.69 30.27 -11.11
CA VAL A 597 2.70 29.79 -12.05
C VAL A 597 2.23 28.46 -12.65
N LYS A 598 2.56 28.23 -13.92
CA LYS A 598 2.42 26.93 -14.57
C LYS A 598 3.82 26.37 -14.86
N PHE A 599 4.12 25.23 -14.27
CA PHE A 599 5.37 24.50 -14.50
C PHE A 599 5.13 23.36 -15.46
N ILE A 600 6.13 23.10 -16.31
CA ILE A 600 6.21 21.86 -17.08
C ILE A 600 7.63 21.32 -16.89
N THR A 601 7.74 20.11 -16.35
CA THR A 601 9.00 19.39 -16.17
C THR A 601 8.92 18.08 -16.93
N ALA A 602 9.91 17.80 -17.79
CA ALA A 602 10.03 16.52 -18.44
C ALA A 602 10.96 15.59 -17.66
N ILE A 603 10.53 14.37 -17.40
CA ILE A 603 11.40 13.26 -16.98
C ILE A 603 11.63 12.42 -18.24
N ILE A 604 12.86 12.45 -18.75
CA ILE A 604 13.27 11.76 -19.98
C ILE A 604 13.88 10.42 -19.59
N LEU A 605 13.21 9.34 -19.96
CA LEU A 605 13.64 7.97 -19.71
C LEU A 605 14.78 7.59 -20.66
N LYS A 606 15.76 6.83 -20.17
CA LYS A 606 16.91 6.39 -20.96
C LYS A 606 17.04 4.87 -20.90
N ASP A 607 17.20 4.25 -22.07
CA ASP A 607 17.47 2.80 -22.19
C ASP A 607 18.72 2.36 -21.41
N SER A 608 19.68 3.27 -21.21
CA SER A 608 20.88 3.07 -20.39
C SER A 608 21.54 4.41 -20.02
N PRO A 609 22.48 4.44 -19.04
CA PRO A 609 23.17 5.66 -18.65
C PRO A 609 24.00 6.31 -19.78
N THR A 610 24.42 5.51 -20.77
CA THR A 610 25.23 5.96 -21.91
C THR A 610 24.41 6.19 -23.18
N SER A 611 23.08 6.05 -23.09
CA SER A 611 22.18 6.20 -24.23
C SER A 611 22.28 7.60 -24.85
N LYS A 612 22.61 7.62 -26.14
CA LYS A 612 22.61 8.85 -26.96
C LYS A 612 21.31 9.06 -27.73
N ASN A 613 20.56 7.98 -27.95
CA ASN A 613 19.27 8.00 -28.65
C ASN A 613 18.12 8.32 -27.69
N ILE A 614 18.17 9.48 -27.07
CA ILE A 614 17.13 9.96 -26.15
C ILE A 614 16.20 10.96 -26.84
N PRO A 615 14.92 11.06 -26.44
CA PRO A 615 14.03 12.09 -26.92
C PRO A 615 14.63 13.50 -26.74
N GLN A 616 14.58 14.31 -27.78
CA GLN A 616 14.90 15.74 -27.71
C GLN A 616 13.66 16.50 -27.25
N VAL A 617 13.73 17.10 -26.07
CA VAL A 617 12.61 17.81 -25.44
C VAL A 617 12.91 19.31 -25.36
N THR A 618 12.13 20.13 -26.07
CA THR A 618 12.32 21.59 -26.18
C THR A 618 11.03 22.37 -25.96
N ARG A 619 11.11 23.66 -25.64
CA ARG A 619 9.95 24.54 -25.43
C ARG A 619 9.30 24.95 -26.75
N LEU A 620 7.98 25.11 -26.73
CA LEU A 620 7.18 25.78 -27.76
C LEU A 620 6.44 26.94 -27.11
N LYS A 621 6.47 28.14 -27.69
CA LYS A 621 5.78 29.32 -27.16
C LYS A 621 4.73 29.82 -28.15
N GLY A 622 3.55 30.16 -27.65
CA GLY A 622 2.53 30.96 -28.34
C GLY A 622 2.01 32.06 -27.42
N ASP A 623 1.13 32.93 -27.91
CA ASP A 623 0.63 34.10 -27.16
C ASP A 623 -0.07 33.70 -25.85
N ASP A 624 -0.87 32.63 -25.88
CA ASP A 624 -1.60 32.09 -24.72
C ASP A 624 -1.33 30.57 -24.52
N LEU A 625 -0.17 30.12 -24.97
CA LEU A 625 0.19 28.70 -24.98
C LEU A 625 1.62 28.52 -24.48
N GLN A 626 1.77 27.60 -23.54
CA GLN A 626 3.05 27.02 -23.19
C GLN A 626 3.08 25.61 -23.77
N GLY A 627 4.15 25.24 -24.45
CA GLY A 627 4.23 23.92 -25.06
C GLY A 627 5.59 23.28 -24.95
N VAL A 628 5.62 22.02 -25.33
CA VAL A 628 6.79 21.14 -25.34
C VAL A 628 6.78 20.36 -26.63
N ARG A 629 7.91 20.34 -27.34
CA ARG A 629 8.16 19.44 -28.47
C ARG A 629 9.00 18.28 -27.99
N ILE A 630 8.56 17.06 -28.26
CA ILE A 630 9.27 15.80 -28.02
C ILE A 630 9.61 15.21 -29.38
N ALA A 631 10.89 15.10 -29.72
CA ALA A 631 11.34 14.51 -30.99
C ALA A 631 12.26 13.30 -30.76
N LYS A 632 11.90 12.13 -31.30
CA LYS A 632 12.73 10.92 -31.28
C LYS A 632 12.63 10.20 -32.64
N GLY A 633 13.76 9.99 -33.31
CA GLY A 633 13.78 9.49 -34.68
C GLY A 633 12.99 10.39 -35.62
N ASP A 634 12.05 9.80 -36.36
CA ASP A 634 11.16 10.51 -37.30
C ASP A 634 9.82 10.94 -36.67
N LYS A 635 9.57 10.63 -35.39
CA LYS A 635 8.34 11.06 -34.68
C LYS A 635 8.59 12.37 -33.95
N ILE A 636 7.68 13.32 -34.14
CA ILE A 636 7.59 14.55 -33.35
C ILE A 636 6.23 14.54 -32.66
N THR A 637 6.20 14.82 -31.36
CA THR A 637 4.99 15.07 -30.59
C THR A 637 5.05 16.47 -30.01
N ASP A 638 4.12 17.32 -30.39
CA ASP A 638 3.95 18.63 -29.77
C ASP A 638 2.84 18.54 -28.73
N VAL A 639 3.12 19.06 -27.54
CA VAL A 639 2.19 19.13 -26.40
C VAL A 639 2.00 20.60 -26.05
N TYR A 640 0.76 21.05 -26.00
CA TYR A 640 0.40 22.43 -25.65
C TYR A 640 -0.48 22.44 -24.40
N LEU A 641 -0.04 23.23 -23.43
CA LEU A 641 -0.79 23.65 -22.26
C LEU A 641 -1.47 24.99 -22.57
N ASN A 642 -2.80 24.96 -22.56
CA ASN A 642 -3.62 26.14 -22.72
C ASN A 642 -3.66 26.93 -21.42
N THR A 643 -2.98 28.07 -21.39
CA THR A 643 -2.84 28.86 -20.16
C THR A 643 -4.16 29.51 -19.75
N ARG A 644 -5.15 29.57 -20.65
CA ARG A 644 -6.48 30.10 -20.36
C ARG A 644 -7.40 29.07 -19.73
N ALA A 645 -7.28 27.80 -20.13
CA ALA A 645 -8.22 26.72 -19.80
C ALA A 645 -8.08 26.20 -18.35
N ASP A 646 -7.99 27.12 -17.41
CA ASP A 646 -7.63 26.87 -16.02
C ASP A 646 -8.70 27.38 -15.03
N GLY A 647 -9.79 27.97 -15.56
CA GLY A 647 -10.98 28.43 -14.84
C GLY A 647 -11.08 29.94 -14.61
N HIS A 648 -10.06 30.76 -14.90
CA HIS A 648 -10.00 32.15 -14.41
C HIS A 648 -10.98 33.15 -15.06
N ILE A 649 -11.59 32.85 -16.23
CA ILE A 649 -12.60 33.72 -16.89
C ILE A 649 -13.81 32.90 -17.35
N MET A 650 -14.87 32.82 -16.53
CA MET A 650 -16.00 31.87 -16.65
C MET A 650 -16.63 31.69 -18.06
N HIS A 651 -16.60 32.71 -18.94
CA HIS A 651 -17.25 32.66 -20.26
C HIS A 651 -16.31 32.89 -21.46
N ARG A 652 -15.00 33.09 -21.24
CA ARG A 652 -13.99 33.32 -22.29
C ARG A 652 -12.64 32.67 -21.96
N ASN A 653 -12.65 31.49 -21.33
CA ASN A 653 -11.47 30.90 -20.70
C ASN A 653 -10.79 29.78 -21.48
N SER A 654 -11.25 29.28 -22.63
CA SER A 654 -10.55 28.09 -23.17
C SER A 654 -10.30 28.08 -24.65
N CYS A 655 -11.05 28.81 -25.46
CA CYS A 655 -10.87 28.76 -26.91
C CYS A 655 -9.50 29.37 -27.30
N THR A 656 -8.72 28.60 -28.04
CA THR A 656 -7.40 28.98 -28.54
C THR A 656 -7.14 28.32 -29.90
N ASN A 657 -6.13 28.79 -30.61
CA ASN A 657 -5.67 28.15 -31.84
C ASN A 657 -4.25 27.61 -31.61
N VAL A 658 -4.09 26.31 -31.81
CA VAL A 658 -2.82 25.59 -31.68
C VAL A 658 -2.38 25.17 -33.06
N ASN A 659 -1.47 25.92 -33.68
CA ASN A 659 -0.86 25.55 -34.95
C ASN A 659 -1.89 25.26 -36.07
N GLY A 660 -2.91 26.10 -36.19
CA GLY A 660 -4.00 25.93 -37.15
C GLY A 660 -5.22 25.16 -36.61
N TRP A 661 -5.12 24.57 -35.42
CA TRP A 661 -6.21 23.82 -34.79
C TRP A 661 -6.92 24.65 -33.73
N ASP A 662 -8.19 24.98 -33.98
CA ASP A 662 -9.07 25.55 -32.98
C ASP A 662 -9.44 24.48 -31.95
N THR A 663 -9.21 24.79 -30.68
CA THR A 663 -9.54 23.89 -29.57
C THR A 663 -9.86 24.67 -28.30
N ASP A 664 -10.50 23.99 -27.37
CA ASP A 664 -10.71 24.44 -26.01
C ASP A 664 -10.09 23.49 -24.96
N ALA A 665 -9.21 22.60 -25.40
CA ALA A 665 -8.53 21.65 -24.53
C ALA A 665 -7.58 22.35 -23.55
N TYR A 666 -7.45 21.79 -22.34
CA TYR A 666 -6.44 22.19 -21.38
C TYR A 666 -5.05 21.71 -21.82
N LEU A 667 -4.98 20.44 -22.23
CA LEU A 667 -3.83 19.85 -22.87
C LEU A 667 -4.22 19.36 -24.26
N LEU A 668 -3.49 19.79 -25.28
CA LEU A 668 -3.58 19.20 -26.61
C LEU A 668 -2.20 18.67 -26.98
N ALA A 669 -2.10 17.38 -27.28
CA ALA A 669 -0.92 16.83 -27.91
C ALA A 669 -1.26 16.20 -29.25
N PHE A 670 -0.33 16.25 -30.20
CA PHE A 670 -0.44 15.50 -31.44
C PHE A 670 0.93 15.09 -31.95
N SER A 671 1.00 13.87 -32.46
CA SER A 671 2.22 13.30 -33.02
C SER A 671 2.16 13.26 -34.54
N TYR A 672 3.27 13.54 -35.20
CA TYR A 672 3.38 13.58 -36.66
C TYR A 672 4.80 13.22 -37.11
N LYS A 673 4.97 12.96 -38.40
CA LYS A 673 6.29 12.64 -38.96
C LYS A 673 7.12 13.90 -39.17
N LYS A 674 8.41 13.83 -38.89
CA LYS A 674 9.35 14.91 -39.15
C LYS A 674 9.29 15.31 -40.63
N GLY A 675 9.18 16.61 -40.89
CA GLY A 675 9.10 17.17 -42.25
C GLY A 675 7.69 17.20 -42.86
N THR A 676 6.67 16.69 -42.17
CA THR A 676 5.26 16.88 -42.58
C THR A 676 4.64 18.08 -41.89
N ASP A 677 3.63 18.69 -42.52
CA ASP A 677 2.90 19.82 -41.96
C ASP A 677 1.88 19.36 -40.90
N PRO A 678 2.06 19.71 -39.61
CA PRO A 678 1.13 19.37 -38.52
C PRO A 678 -0.23 20.10 -38.57
N ALA A 679 -0.42 21.10 -39.45
CA ALA A 679 -1.72 21.73 -39.65
C ALA A 679 -2.70 20.88 -40.50
N VAL A 680 -2.22 19.77 -41.08
CA VAL A 680 -3.01 18.89 -41.95
C VAL A 680 -3.30 17.57 -41.22
N SER A 681 -4.58 17.25 -41.00
CA SER A 681 -5.01 16.09 -40.20
C SER A 681 -4.38 14.76 -40.64
N LYS A 682 -4.30 14.52 -41.96
CA LYS A 682 -3.78 13.28 -42.54
C LYS A 682 -2.30 13.01 -42.20
N ASN A 683 -1.57 14.03 -41.75
CA ASN A 683 -0.17 13.90 -41.33
C ASN A 683 -0.04 13.57 -39.84
N ILE A 684 -1.12 13.73 -39.07
CA ILE A 684 -1.17 13.42 -37.65
C ILE A 684 -1.36 11.92 -37.47
N LEU A 685 -0.52 11.33 -36.63
CA LEU A 685 -0.48 9.90 -36.30
C LEU A 685 -1.38 9.60 -35.10
N GLU A 686 -1.41 10.51 -34.14
CA GLU A 686 -2.26 10.39 -32.96
C GLU A 686 -2.47 11.76 -32.31
N TRP A 687 -3.62 11.92 -31.66
CA TRP A 687 -4.02 13.07 -30.87
C TRP A 687 -4.19 12.65 -29.42
N PHE A 688 -3.85 13.52 -28.48
CA PHE A 688 -4.33 13.47 -27.10
C PHE A 688 -5.04 14.78 -26.78
N ILE A 689 -6.29 14.67 -26.36
CA ILE A 689 -7.14 15.79 -25.98
C ILE A 689 -7.41 15.64 -24.48
N GLY A 690 -6.77 16.46 -23.66
CA GLY A 690 -6.97 16.52 -22.21
C GLY A 690 -7.88 17.67 -21.83
N TYR A 691 -9.03 17.35 -21.23
CA TYR A 691 -10.07 18.33 -20.87
C TYR A 691 -10.49 19.25 -22.04
N GLY A 692 -10.76 18.65 -23.20
CA GLY A 692 -11.24 19.35 -24.40
C GLY A 692 -12.62 18.89 -24.83
N SER A 693 -13.38 19.77 -25.48
CA SER A 693 -14.68 19.46 -26.09
C SER A 693 -14.63 19.50 -27.60
N TYR A 694 -13.65 20.17 -28.21
CA TYR A 694 -13.44 20.10 -29.66
C TYR A 694 -11.98 20.29 -30.08
N VAL A 695 -11.65 19.75 -31.26
CA VAL A 695 -10.45 20.05 -32.05
C VAL A 695 -10.87 20.07 -33.51
N ARG A 696 -10.63 21.20 -34.19
CA ARG A 696 -11.03 21.40 -35.60
C ARG A 696 -10.13 22.41 -36.30
N ASN A 697 -10.22 22.48 -37.61
CA ASN A 697 -9.67 23.59 -38.39
C ASN A 697 -10.77 24.13 -39.34
N ALA A 698 -10.40 25.00 -40.28
CA ALA A 698 -11.35 25.59 -41.24
C ALA A 698 -11.99 24.57 -42.21
N HIS A 699 -11.40 23.37 -42.35
CA HIS A 699 -11.78 22.37 -43.34
C HIS A 699 -12.44 21.13 -42.73
N GLU A 700 -12.14 20.80 -41.48
CA GLU A 700 -12.59 19.56 -40.85
C GLU A 700 -12.71 19.66 -39.32
N SER A 701 -13.53 18.78 -38.74
CA SER A 701 -13.61 18.54 -37.29
C SER A 701 -12.96 17.20 -36.97
N ILE A 702 -11.94 17.20 -36.12
CA ILE A 702 -11.24 15.98 -35.67
C ILE A 702 -12.00 15.35 -34.51
N PHE A 703 -12.52 16.19 -33.63
CA PHE A 703 -13.23 15.80 -32.44
C PHE A 703 -14.20 16.89 -32.04
N ASP A 704 -15.40 16.47 -31.65
CA ASP A 704 -16.36 17.32 -30.97
C ASP A 704 -17.14 16.51 -29.91
N SER A 705 -17.63 17.23 -28.90
CA SER A 705 -18.41 16.69 -27.80
C SER A 705 -19.09 17.85 -27.06
N TYR A 706 -20.28 17.62 -26.53
CA TYR A 706 -20.95 18.61 -25.66
C TYR A 706 -20.40 18.62 -24.22
N THR A 707 -19.49 17.71 -23.88
CA THR A 707 -18.79 17.68 -22.58
C THR A 707 -17.29 17.63 -22.77
N LYS A 708 -16.51 18.12 -21.80
CA LYS A 708 -15.06 17.92 -21.77
C LYS A 708 -14.71 16.43 -21.73
N LYS A 709 -13.70 16.01 -22.49
CA LYS A 709 -13.20 14.63 -22.58
C LYS A 709 -11.68 14.58 -22.40
N TYR A 710 -11.23 13.38 -22.05
CA TYR A 710 -9.85 12.93 -22.11
C TYR A 710 -9.81 11.81 -23.13
N LYS A 711 -9.17 12.02 -24.28
CA LYS A 711 -9.29 11.11 -25.42
C LYS A 711 -8.00 11.03 -26.22
N VAL A 712 -7.65 9.81 -26.62
CA VAL A 712 -6.67 9.57 -27.68
C VAL A 712 -7.40 9.22 -28.99
N ILE A 713 -6.97 9.79 -30.10
CA ILE A 713 -7.52 9.53 -31.45
C ILE A 713 -6.35 9.15 -32.36
N ARG A 714 -6.50 8.09 -33.15
CA ARG A 714 -5.49 7.59 -34.09
C ARG A 714 -6.04 7.53 -35.50
#